data_AF-A0A3M1P5M4-F1
#
_entry.id   AF-A0A3M1P5M4-F1
#
_cell.length_a   1.000
_cell.length_b   1.000
_cell.length_c   1.000
_cell.angle_alpha   90.00
_cell.angle_beta   90.00
_cell.angle_gamma   90.00
#
_symmetry.space_group_name_H-M   'P 1'
#
loop_
_entity.id
_entity.type
_entity.pdbx_description
1 polymer ?
#
loop_
_entity_poly.entity_id
_entity_poly.type
_entity_poly.pdbx_seq_one_letter_code
_entity_poly.pdbx_strand_id
1 'polypeptide(L)'
;MTDGSTTKRALLAIQQLQSKLEALEAEKHQPIAIVGMGCRFPGADTLDDFWTLLHAGKDAITEIPGDRWNLDQYYSPDPSAPGKMYTRHGGFVPHLHDFDAAFFRIAPREAASLDPQQRLLLEVSWEALEQAGIAPHSLMGQAVGVFVGICGIDYWHQLLQQDPSSIDAYLTTGNTHSTASGRLSYLLGSTGPSLSIDAACASSLVAVHLACQSLRQRECDLAIVGGVNRILSPEMMVNFCKAKMLSATGRCHSFDASADGFVRSEGCGVVVLKRLDDALGDRDSVTAVILGSATNHDGRSSGLTVPNGLAQQAVIRQALRQSRLEPQQISYLEAHGTGTVLGDSIELEALGQVFGDAGTDLANRPDPLWIGSVKPNIGHLEAASGIAGLIKVALSLQHQTLPPHPHLHQPNPQINWDKLPLKVPTVPTAWAAPRRIAGVNAFGFSGANAHVVLAEAPPPSPVALVPFPLHLFTLSARSEPALSQLIERYLSHLQRHPDLSLADLCWTANTGRSPLPSRLAILAQSLPDLLTKLTFALQGEAAAEIYQGRFAKRSVPESPSALPPVHLHFSAAPRPSDTTTLYLSPEQAQTQLPQMATWFIQGHNLHWHDGDRCYFQKKVALPTYPFQRQHFAPVPPR
;
A
#
# COMPACT_ATOMS: atom_id res chain seq x y z
N MET A 1 -0.28 -61.59 25.55
CA MET A 1 -0.58 -60.21 25.99
C MET A 1 0.47 -59.22 25.43
N THR A 2 0.57 -59.06 24.12
CA THR A 2 1.60 -58.20 23.47
C THR A 2 1.05 -57.29 22.36
N ASP A 3 -0.26 -57.27 22.15
CA ASP A 3 -0.89 -56.58 21.00
C ASP A 3 -1.21 -55.09 21.27
N GLY A 4 -1.58 -54.74 22.51
CA GLY A 4 -1.95 -53.35 22.87
C GLY A 4 -0.81 -52.32 22.79
N SER A 5 0.45 -52.77 22.80
CA SER A 5 1.64 -51.91 22.71
C SER A 5 1.91 -51.41 21.28
N THR A 6 1.60 -52.23 20.29
CA THR A 6 1.87 -51.91 18.88
C THR A 6 0.77 -51.00 18.33
N THR A 7 -0.49 -51.29 18.66
CA THR A 7 -1.64 -50.46 18.29
C THR A 7 -1.59 -49.06 18.91
N LYS A 8 -1.17 -48.95 20.19
CA LYS A 8 -1.01 -47.64 20.84
C LYS A 8 0.11 -46.80 20.21
N ARG A 9 1.22 -47.43 19.83
CA ARG A 9 2.32 -46.76 19.11
C ARG A 9 1.90 -46.34 17.70
N ALA A 10 1.14 -47.17 17.00
CA ALA A 10 0.58 -46.84 15.69
C ALA A 10 -0.40 -45.66 15.78
N LEU A 11 -1.28 -45.63 16.78
CA LEU A 11 -2.23 -44.52 17.00
C LEU A 11 -1.50 -43.21 17.29
N LEU A 12 -0.48 -43.22 18.17
CA LEU A 12 0.33 -42.02 18.46
C LEU A 12 1.09 -41.53 17.21
N ALA A 13 1.64 -42.45 16.41
CA ALA A 13 2.31 -42.10 15.17
C ALA A 13 1.34 -41.51 14.13
N ILE A 14 0.13 -42.06 14.01
CA ILE A 14 -0.93 -41.51 13.14
C ILE A 14 -1.32 -40.11 13.61
N GLN A 15 -1.52 -39.90 14.91
CA GLN A 15 -1.84 -38.57 15.46
C GLN A 15 -0.72 -37.56 15.20
N GLN A 16 0.56 -37.96 15.40
CA GLN A 16 1.70 -37.10 15.08
C GLN A 16 1.79 -36.76 13.60
N LEU A 17 1.55 -37.75 12.71
CA LEU A 17 1.53 -37.53 11.27
C LEU A 17 0.36 -36.63 10.85
N GLN A 18 -0.82 -36.79 11.44
CA GLN A 18 -1.97 -35.93 11.22
C GLN A 18 -1.69 -34.49 11.66
N SER A 19 -1.19 -34.27 12.88
CA SER A 19 -0.82 -32.93 13.34
C SER A 19 0.29 -32.30 12.48
N LYS A 20 1.25 -33.10 12.03
CA LYS A 20 2.30 -32.62 11.11
C LYS A 20 1.72 -32.23 9.74
N LEU A 21 0.79 -33.02 9.21
CA LEU A 21 0.10 -32.72 7.95
C LEU A 21 -0.75 -31.46 8.07
N GLU A 22 -1.53 -31.33 9.15
CA GLU A 22 -2.34 -30.14 9.44
C GLU A 22 -1.48 -28.88 9.55
N ALA A 23 -0.33 -28.96 10.24
CA ALA A 23 0.61 -27.85 10.35
C ALA A 23 1.18 -27.45 8.97
N LEU A 24 1.63 -28.41 8.17
CA LEU A 24 2.14 -28.15 6.81
C LEU A 24 1.07 -27.57 5.90
N GLU A 25 -0.18 -28.05 6.02
CA GLU A 25 -1.32 -27.52 5.30
C GLU A 25 -1.67 -26.10 5.71
N ALA A 26 -1.59 -25.79 7.01
CA ALA A 26 -1.81 -24.45 7.56
C ALA A 26 -0.74 -23.48 7.06
N GLU A 27 0.54 -23.86 7.06
CA GLU A 27 1.64 -23.05 6.54
C GLU A 27 1.44 -22.72 5.05
N LYS A 28 1.03 -23.72 4.24
CA LYS A 28 0.80 -23.52 2.79
C LYS A 28 -0.31 -22.51 2.48
N HIS A 29 -1.30 -22.40 3.36
CA HIS A 29 -2.45 -21.51 3.20
C HIS A 29 -2.46 -20.39 4.24
N GLN A 30 -1.29 -20.09 4.82
CA GLN A 30 -1.19 -19.10 5.88
C GLN A 30 -1.72 -17.76 5.35
N PRO A 31 -2.69 -17.15 6.06
CA PRO A 31 -3.21 -15.85 5.68
C PRO A 31 -2.11 -14.78 5.76
N ILE A 32 -2.17 -13.81 4.85
CA ILE A 32 -1.19 -12.73 4.76
C ILE A 32 -1.86 -11.43 5.21
N ALA A 33 -1.36 -10.81 6.27
CA ALA A 33 -1.84 -9.55 6.79
C ALA A 33 -1.33 -8.37 5.96
N ILE A 34 -2.24 -7.43 5.65
CA ILE A 34 -1.88 -6.08 5.23
C ILE A 34 -1.68 -5.26 6.51
N VAL A 35 -0.43 -4.94 6.83
CA VAL A 35 -0.04 -4.21 8.05
C VAL A 35 0.28 -2.75 7.79
N GLY A 36 0.52 -2.38 6.52
CA GLY A 36 0.86 -1.04 6.09
C GLY A 36 0.27 -0.70 4.74
N MET A 37 -0.16 0.54 4.52
CA MET A 37 -0.57 1.04 3.21
C MET A 37 -0.14 2.49 2.99
N GLY A 38 0.10 2.84 1.74
CA GLY A 38 0.31 4.21 1.28
C GLY A 38 -0.18 4.36 -0.16
N CYS A 39 -0.65 5.55 -0.53
CA CYS A 39 -1.05 5.82 -1.91
C CYS A 39 -0.87 7.29 -2.27
N ARG A 40 -0.73 7.56 -3.57
CA ARG A 40 -0.82 8.88 -4.20
C ARG A 40 -1.61 8.68 -5.50
N PHE A 41 -2.85 9.13 -5.54
CA PHE A 41 -3.78 8.94 -6.65
C PHE A 41 -4.37 10.30 -7.10
N PRO A 42 -5.00 10.38 -8.29
CA PRO A 42 -5.64 11.61 -8.73
C PRO A 42 -6.66 12.08 -7.70
N GLY A 43 -6.56 13.35 -7.29
CA GLY A 43 -7.42 13.94 -6.27
C GLY A 43 -7.22 13.43 -4.84
N ALA A 44 -6.25 12.55 -4.59
CA ALA A 44 -6.00 11.96 -3.28
C ALA A 44 -4.50 11.81 -2.99
N ASP A 45 -3.99 12.65 -2.10
CA ASP A 45 -2.61 12.56 -1.66
C ASP A 45 -2.48 11.46 -0.61
N THR A 46 -3.39 11.31 0.35
CA THR A 46 -3.29 10.30 1.43
C THR A 46 -4.37 9.21 1.35
N LEU A 47 -4.26 8.18 2.20
CA LEU A 47 -5.33 7.17 2.37
C LEU A 47 -6.65 7.80 2.82
N ASP A 48 -6.59 8.80 3.72
CA ASP A 48 -7.77 9.54 4.20
C ASP A 48 -8.41 10.35 3.07
N ASP A 49 -7.59 11.01 2.24
CA ASP A 49 -8.08 11.73 1.05
C ASP A 49 -8.72 10.77 0.05
N PHE A 50 -8.10 9.60 -0.16
CA PHE A 50 -8.62 8.59 -1.07
C PHE A 50 -9.95 8.03 -0.58
N TRP A 51 -10.06 7.69 0.71
CA TRP A 51 -11.33 7.27 1.29
C TRP A 51 -12.40 8.36 1.17
N THR A 52 -12.04 9.62 1.45
CA THR A 52 -12.96 10.77 1.31
C THR A 52 -13.47 10.91 -0.12
N LEU A 53 -12.59 10.76 -1.11
CA LEU A 53 -12.91 10.79 -2.53
C LEU A 53 -13.85 9.65 -2.91
N LEU A 54 -13.54 8.41 -2.49
CA LEU A 54 -14.33 7.22 -2.75
C LEU A 54 -15.71 7.31 -2.10
N HIS A 55 -15.78 7.64 -0.82
CA HIS A 55 -17.03 7.73 -0.06
C HIS A 55 -17.97 8.80 -0.64
N ALA A 56 -17.41 9.89 -1.18
CA ALA A 56 -18.18 10.93 -1.86
C ALA A 56 -18.56 10.57 -3.32
N GLY A 57 -18.11 9.42 -3.85
CA GLY A 57 -18.35 9.03 -5.24
C GLY A 57 -17.74 10.00 -6.25
N LYS A 58 -16.63 10.66 -5.91
CA LYS A 58 -16.02 11.69 -6.75
C LYS A 58 -15.27 11.10 -7.93
N ASP A 59 -15.33 11.84 -9.03
CA ASP A 59 -14.55 11.67 -10.25
C ASP A 59 -13.37 12.66 -10.24
N ALA A 60 -12.16 12.11 -10.34
CA ALA A 60 -10.90 12.82 -10.24
C ALA A 60 -10.22 13.07 -11.61
N ILE A 61 -10.91 12.74 -12.70
CA ILE A 61 -10.35 12.90 -14.04
C ILE A 61 -10.44 14.35 -14.49
N THR A 62 -9.31 14.88 -14.97
CA THR A 62 -9.20 16.26 -15.45
C THR A 62 -8.82 16.28 -16.93
N GLU A 63 -8.81 17.47 -17.53
CA GLU A 63 -8.09 17.68 -18.80
C GLU A 63 -6.59 17.47 -18.57
N ILE A 64 -5.86 17.08 -19.62
CA ILE A 64 -4.39 16.92 -19.58
C ILE A 64 -3.76 18.25 -19.15
N PRO A 65 -3.00 18.28 -18.05
CA PRO A 65 -2.36 19.49 -17.57
C PRO A 65 -1.33 20.04 -18.57
N GLY A 66 -1.24 21.37 -18.66
CA GLY A 66 -0.32 22.05 -19.58
C GLY A 66 1.16 21.86 -19.27
N ASP A 67 1.50 21.39 -18.07
CA ASP A 67 2.87 21.01 -17.67
C ASP A 67 3.29 19.62 -18.17
N ARG A 68 2.40 18.88 -18.87
CA ARG A 68 2.72 17.57 -19.49
C ARG A 68 3.16 17.73 -20.94
N TRP A 69 2.29 18.26 -21.77
CA TRP A 69 2.56 18.60 -23.16
C TRP A 69 1.51 19.59 -23.68
N ASN A 70 1.80 20.23 -24.80
CA ASN A 70 0.82 21.08 -25.48
C ASN A 70 -0.25 20.20 -26.15
N LEU A 71 -1.42 20.12 -25.52
CA LEU A 71 -2.53 19.28 -25.97
C LEU A 71 -2.99 19.59 -27.41
N ASP A 72 -2.98 20.85 -27.83
CA ASP A 72 -3.46 21.24 -29.16
C ASP A 72 -2.55 20.72 -30.29
N GLN A 73 -1.28 20.41 -29.98
CA GLN A 73 -0.37 19.78 -30.94
C GLN A 73 -0.72 18.32 -31.23
N TYR A 74 -1.41 17.65 -30.30
CA TYR A 74 -1.69 16.21 -30.39
C TYR A 74 -3.19 15.90 -30.51
N TYR A 75 -4.06 16.85 -30.21
CA TYR A 75 -5.51 16.62 -30.25
C TYR A 75 -6.07 16.69 -31.68
N SER A 76 -6.99 15.77 -31.98
CA SER A 76 -7.91 15.88 -33.12
C SER A 76 -9.20 15.14 -32.79
N PRO A 77 -10.39 15.74 -32.98
CA PRO A 77 -11.66 15.04 -32.78
C PRO A 77 -11.87 13.91 -33.80
N ASP A 78 -11.17 13.93 -34.94
CA ASP A 78 -11.17 12.83 -35.92
C ASP A 78 -10.26 11.67 -35.43
N PRO A 79 -10.81 10.49 -35.09
CA PRO A 79 -10.02 9.36 -34.62
C PRO A 79 -9.05 8.81 -35.67
N SER A 80 -9.28 9.09 -36.95
CA SER A 80 -8.41 8.64 -38.04
C SER A 80 -7.17 9.52 -38.24
N ALA A 81 -7.18 10.78 -37.78
CA ALA A 81 -6.12 11.77 -37.98
C ALA A 81 -4.72 11.26 -37.53
N PRO A 82 -3.73 11.12 -38.42
CA PRO A 82 -2.43 10.52 -38.09
C PRO A 82 -1.70 11.23 -36.95
N GLY A 83 -1.12 10.46 -36.00
CA GLY A 83 -0.36 11.01 -34.88
C GLY A 83 -1.17 11.80 -33.86
N LYS A 84 -2.51 11.75 -33.91
CA LYS A 84 -3.40 12.49 -33.01
C LYS A 84 -4.13 11.60 -32.01
N MET A 85 -4.46 12.17 -30.86
CA MET A 85 -5.36 11.63 -29.83
C MET A 85 -6.73 12.30 -29.93
N TYR A 86 -7.81 11.53 -29.76
CA TYR A 86 -9.19 12.05 -29.77
C TYR A 86 -9.74 12.34 -28.37
N THR A 87 -8.99 12.00 -27.32
CA THR A 87 -9.34 12.32 -25.94
C THR A 87 -8.43 13.40 -25.39
N ARG A 88 -8.96 14.17 -24.44
CA ARG A 88 -8.29 15.31 -23.79
C ARG A 88 -8.06 15.09 -22.29
N HIS A 89 -8.49 13.94 -21.77
CA HIS A 89 -8.63 13.73 -20.33
C HIS A 89 -7.72 12.62 -19.81
N GLY A 90 -7.40 12.72 -18.52
CA GLY A 90 -6.61 11.74 -17.77
C GLY A 90 -6.73 11.96 -16.26
N GLY A 91 -6.39 10.94 -15.48
CA GLY A 91 -6.19 11.10 -14.04
C GLY A 91 -4.73 11.45 -13.76
N PHE A 92 -4.48 12.60 -13.13
CA PHE A 92 -3.11 13.08 -12.91
C PHE A 92 -2.80 13.28 -11.44
N VAL A 93 -1.60 12.88 -11.04
CA VAL A 93 -1.06 13.20 -9.71
C VAL A 93 -0.20 14.47 -9.84
N PRO A 94 -0.39 15.48 -8.98
CA PRO A 94 0.33 16.74 -9.07
C PRO A 94 1.84 16.56 -8.81
N HIS A 95 2.60 17.66 -8.93
CA HIS A 95 4.01 17.72 -8.51
C HIS A 95 4.91 16.70 -9.23
N LEU A 96 4.75 16.57 -10.56
CA LEU A 96 5.42 15.55 -11.37
C LEU A 96 6.93 15.45 -11.14
N HIS A 97 7.58 16.61 -10.99
CA HIS A 97 9.02 16.72 -10.89
C HIS A 97 9.51 16.92 -9.45
N ASP A 98 8.62 17.02 -8.46
CA ASP A 98 9.02 17.35 -7.09
C ASP A 98 9.42 16.09 -6.32
N PHE A 99 10.51 16.17 -5.55
CA PHE A 99 11.05 15.04 -4.79
C PHE A 99 11.98 15.51 -3.67
N ASP A 100 12.07 14.76 -2.56
CA ASP A 100 13.05 15.01 -1.50
C ASP A 100 14.34 14.18 -1.71
N ALA A 101 15.12 14.52 -2.74
CA ALA A 101 16.33 13.78 -3.10
C ALA A 101 17.32 13.67 -1.95
N ALA A 102 17.49 14.77 -1.21
CA ALA A 102 18.37 14.81 -0.06
C ALA A 102 17.95 13.74 0.94
N PHE A 103 16.67 13.66 1.33
CA PHE A 103 16.13 12.66 2.26
C PHE A 103 16.61 11.24 1.93
N PHE A 104 16.46 10.83 0.68
CA PHE A 104 16.87 9.50 0.19
C PHE A 104 18.36 9.36 -0.12
N ARG A 105 19.17 10.38 0.18
CA ARG A 105 20.63 10.44 -0.07
C ARG A 105 20.97 10.35 -1.56
N ILE A 106 20.11 10.88 -2.40
CA ILE A 106 20.27 10.94 -3.84
C ILE A 106 20.83 12.32 -4.19
N ALA A 107 21.92 12.35 -4.97
CA ALA A 107 22.52 13.62 -5.39
C ALA A 107 21.56 14.37 -6.32
N PRO A 108 21.49 15.72 -6.29
CA PRO A 108 20.61 16.49 -7.17
C PRO A 108 20.75 16.14 -8.66
N ARG A 109 21.98 15.84 -9.11
CA ARG A 109 22.25 15.40 -10.49
C ARG A 109 21.62 14.05 -10.81
N GLU A 110 21.72 13.08 -9.90
CA GLU A 110 21.08 11.77 -10.07
C GLU A 110 19.55 11.91 -10.03
N ALA A 111 19.02 12.75 -9.13
CA ALA A 111 17.59 12.97 -8.99
C ALA A 111 16.95 13.50 -10.28
N ALA A 112 17.64 14.35 -11.05
CA ALA A 112 17.18 14.80 -12.35
C ALA A 112 17.07 13.65 -13.38
N SER A 113 17.98 12.68 -13.35
CA SER A 113 17.96 11.50 -14.25
C SER A 113 17.04 10.38 -13.76
N LEU A 114 16.54 10.46 -12.52
CA LEU A 114 15.69 9.44 -11.90
C LEU A 114 14.25 9.55 -12.40
N ASP A 115 13.68 8.46 -12.90
CA ASP A 115 12.28 8.40 -13.35
C ASP A 115 11.32 8.85 -12.21
N PRO A 116 10.40 9.80 -12.46
CA PRO A 116 9.36 10.19 -11.51
C PRO A 116 8.56 9.03 -10.89
N GLN A 117 8.43 7.90 -11.59
CA GLN A 117 7.86 6.66 -11.05
C GLN A 117 8.68 6.12 -9.87
N GLN A 118 10.01 6.09 -9.98
CA GLN A 118 10.89 5.64 -8.89
C GLN A 118 10.86 6.61 -7.70
N ARG A 119 10.79 7.91 -7.97
CA ARG A 119 10.68 8.95 -6.93
C ARG A 119 9.40 8.75 -6.09
N LEU A 120 8.27 8.56 -6.78
CA LEU A 120 6.98 8.33 -6.13
C LEU A 120 6.96 7.01 -5.34
N LEU A 121 7.57 5.94 -5.88
CA LEU A 121 7.72 4.67 -5.17
C LEU A 121 8.51 4.83 -3.86
N LEU A 122 9.59 5.61 -3.85
CA LEU A 122 10.41 5.83 -2.66
C LEU A 122 9.63 6.52 -1.54
N GLU A 123 8.90 7.58 -1.87
CA GLU A 123 8.07 8.31 -0.90
C GLU A 123 6.92 7.45 -0.37
N VAL A 124 6.14 6.83 -1.27
CA VAL A 124 4.96 6.07 -0.86
C VAL A 124 5.34 4.78 -0.13
N SER A 125 6.46 4.15 -0.46
CA SER A 125 6.95 2.98 0.30
C SER A 125 7.41 3.35 1.70
N TRP A 126 8.07 4.51 1.85
CA TRP A 126 8.44 5.03 3.16
C TRP A 126 7.19 5.32 4.01
N GLU A 127 6.19 5.96 3.41
CA GLU A 127 4.91 6.26 4.05
C GLU A 127 4.17 4.99 4.48
N ALA A 128 4.14 3.96 3.63
CA ALA A 128 3.48 2.69 3.95
C ALA A 128 4.16 1.96 5.13
N LEU A 129 5.50 2.02 5.22
CA LEU A 129 6.25 1.48 6.37
C LEU A 129 5.98 2.27 7.65
N GLU A 130 5.98 3.60 7.59
CA GLU A 130 5.64 4.44 8.73
C GLU A 130 4.17 4.25 9.16
N GLN A 131 3.26 4.05 8.21
CA GLN A 131 1.86 3.75 8.50
C GLN A 131 1.70 2.38 9.19
N ALA A 132 2.55 1.40 8.85
CA ALA A 132 2.63 0.12 9.57
C ALA A 132 3.26 0.22 10.98
N GLY A 133 3.83 1.37 11.34
CA GLY A 133 4.62 1.49 12.56
C GLY A 133 5.90 0.66 12.50
N ILE A 134 6.52 0.58 11.31
CA ILE A 134 7.79 -0.11 11.07
C ILE A 134 8.82 0.94 10.66
N ALA A 135 9.85 1.12 11.49
CA ALA A 135 10.91 2.08 11.20
C ALA A 135 11.78 1.58 10.01
N PRO A 136 11.88 2.31 8.88
CA PRO A 136 12.61 1.80 7.71
C PRO A 136 14.06 1.38 7.97
N HIS A 137 14.78 2.06 8.88
CA HIS A 137 16.16 1.69 9.22
C HIS A 137 16.29 0.34 9.96
N SER A 138 15.23 -0.15 10.61
CA SER A 138 15.29 -1.42 11.33
C SER A 138 15.32 -2.62 10.39
N LEU A 139 14.95 -2.43 9.12
CA LEU A 139 14.90 -3.45 8.08
C LEU A 139 16.28 -3.80 7.51
N MET A 140 17.33 -3.07 7.87
CA MET A 140 18.68 -3.31 7.39
C MET A 140 19.16 -4.72 7.72
N GLY A 141 19.60 -5.44 6.69
CA GLY A 141 20.06 -6.83 6.79
C GLY A 141 18.93 -7.88 6.86
N GLN A 142 17.67 -7.47 6.96
CA GLN A 142 16.54 -8.39 7.04
C GLN A 142 16.11 -8.88 5.65
N ALA A 143 15.53 -10.09 5.62
CA ALA A 143 14.93 -10.68 4.44
C ALA A 143 13.58 -10.02 4.11
N VAL A 144 13.63 -8.76 3.66
CA VAL A 144 12.47 -8.02 3.16
C VAL A 144 12.38 -8.19 1.65
N GLY A 145 11.25 -8.71 1.17
CA GLY A 145 10.95 -8.80 -0.26
C GLY A 145 10.39 -7.48 -0.81
N VAL A 146 10.72 -7.13 -2.04
CA VAL A 146 10.26 -5.92 -2.74
C VAL A 146 9.72 -6.31 -4.11
N PHE A 147 8.42 -6.10 -4.33
CA PHE A 147 7.71 -6.50 -5.55
C PHE A 147 7.00 -5.29 -6.15
N VAL A 148 7.44 -4.82 -7.31
CA VAL A 148 6.96 -3.55 -7.91
C VAL A 148 6.32 -3.82 -9.27
N GLY A 149 5.03 -3.52 -9.41
CA GLY A 149 4.36 -3.45 -10.70
C GLY A 149 4.70 -2.14 -11.42
N ILE A 150 5.32 -2.22 -12.60
CA ILE A 150 5.72 -1.07 -13.41
C ILE A 150 5.80 -1.50 -14.88
N CYS A 151 5.35 -0.64 -15.81
CA CYS A 151 5.40 -0.93 -17.26
C CYS A 151 5.79 0.27 -18.13
N GLY A 152 5.58 1.52 -17.67
CA GLY A 152 5.93 2.72 -18.43
C GLY A 152 7.45 2.94 -18.53
N ILE A 153 7.91 3.41 -19.69
CA ILE A 153 9.32 3.76 -19.98
C ILE A 153 9.46 5.15 -20.63
N ASP A 154 8.43 5.99 -20.50
CA ASP A 154 8.32 7.28 -21.16
C ASP A 154 9.53 8.19 -20.83
N TYR A 155 9.94 8.24 -19.56
CA TYR A 155 11.06 9.09 -19.12
C TYR A 155 12.37 8.67 -19.77
N TRP A 156 12.62 7.36 -19.86
CA TRP A 156 13.80 6.80 -20.51
C TRP A 156 13.86 7.21 -21.98
N HIS A 157 12.74 7.07 -22.68
CA HIS A 157 12.62 7.47 -24.08
C HIS A 157 12.86 8.97 -24.27
N GLN A 158 12.28 9.82 -23.41
CA GLN A 158 12.47 11.27 -23.45
C GLN A 158 13.94 11.65 -23.25
N LEU A 159 14.63 11.03 -22.29
CA LEU A 159 16.05 11.28 -22.03
C LEU A 159 16.95 10.83 -23.20
N LEU A 160 16.65 9.69 -23.82
CA LEU A 160 17.42 9.19 -24.97
C LEU A 160 17.23 9.99 -26.26
N GLN A 161 16.15 10.77 -26.36
CA GLN A 161 15.93 11.70 -27.48
C GLN A 161 16.70 13.03 -27.32
N GLN A 162 17.32 13.27 -26.17
CA GLN A 162 18.17 14.45 -25.97
C GLN A 162 19.52 14.30 -26.68
N ASP A 163 20.31 15.38 -26.67
CA ASP A 163 21.68 15.35 -27.21
C ASP A 163 22.48 14.20 -26.57
N PRO A 164 23.15 13.32 -27.34
CA PRO A 164 23.94 12.22 -26.79
C PRO A 164 24.99 12.64 -25.75
N SER A 165 25.45 13.89 -25.76
CA SER A 165 26.34 14.45 -24.73
C SER A 165 25.70 14.62 -23.35
N SER A 166 24.36 14.55 -23.25
CA SER A 166 23.60 14.54 -22.00
C SER A 166 23.57 13.18 -21.31
N ILE A 167 23.95 12.11 -22.02
CA ILE A 167 24.01 10.75 -21.46
C ILE A 167 25.06 10.71 -20.36
N ASP A 168 24.63 10.40 -19.13
CA ASP A 168 25.52 10.26 -17.99
C ASP A 168 25.35 8.91 -17.25
N ALA A 169 26.18 8.70 -16.23
CA ALA A 169 26.23 7.45 -15.49
C ALA A 169 24.92 7.12 -14.74
N TYR A 170 24.03 8.10 -14.51
CA TYR A 170 22.81 7.90 -13.75
C TYR A 170 21.63 7.48 -14.62
N LEU A 171 21.72 7.65 -15.94
CA LEU A 171 20.66 7.34 -16.89
C LEU A 171 20.13 5.92 -16.59
N THR A 172 20.93 4.88 -16.79
CA THR A 172 20.50 3.48 -16.66
C THR A 172 19.94 3.17 -15.27
N THR A 173 20.63 3.62 -14.22
CA THR A 173 20.20 3.40 -12.83
C THR A 173 18.93 4.16 -12.47
N GLY A 174 18.63 5.25 -13.17
CA GLY A 174 17.47 6.10 -12.94
C GLY A 174 16.18 5.59 -13.59
N ASN A 175 16.26 4.66 -14.55
CA ASN A 175 15.15 4.42 -15.47
C ASN A 175 14.83 2.95 -15.76
N THR A 176 15.78 2.03 -15.59
CA THR A 176 15.46 0.61 -15.78
C THR A 176 14.46 0.14 -14.73
N HIS A 177 13.50 -0.70 -15.12
CA HIS A 177 12.49 -1.19 -14.17
C HIS A 177 13.13 -1.93 -13.00
N SER A 178 14.14 -2.76 -13.25
CA SER A 178 14.87 -3.48 -12.18
C SER A 178 15.44 -2.55 -11.11
N THR A 179 15.79 -1.31 -11.44
CA THR A 179 16.29 -0.36 -10.44
C THR A 179 15.17 0.27 -9.62
N ALA A 180 13.90 0.21 -10.03
CA ALA A 180 12.78 0.63 -9.19
C ALA A 180 12.66 -0.22 -7.93
N SER A 181 12.57 -1.55 -8.05
CA SER A 181 12.58 -2.47 -6.89
C SER A 181 13.95 -2.53 -6.21
N GLY A 182 15.03 -2.53 -7.01
CA GLY A 182 16.40 -2.59 -6.51
C GLY A 182 16.79 -1.39 -5.64
N ARG A 183 16.35 -0.17 -6.00
CA ARG A 183 16.63 1.06 -5.24
C ARG A 183 15.91 1.10 -3.91
N LEU A 184 14.68 0.59 -3.84
CA LEU A 184 13.97 0.38 -2.57
C LEU A 184 14.73 -0.60 -1.68
N SER A 185 15.18 -1.73 -2.25
CA SER A 185 15.92 -2.75 -1.50
C SER A 185 17.26 -2.20 -0.99
N TYR A 186 17.97 -1.45 -1.85
CA TYR A 186 19.22 -0.77 -1.51
C TYR A 186 19.03 0.28 -0.39
N LEU A 187 17.99 1.11 -0.48
CA LEU A 187 17.69 2.13 0.52
C LEU A 187 17.45 1.51 1.91
N LEU A 188 16.70 0.40 1.95
CA LEU A 188 16.35 -0.30 3.18
C LEU A 188 17.46 -1.23 3.68
N GLY A 189 18.45 -1.54 2.84
CA GLY A 189 19.47 -2.53 3.12
C GLY A 189 18.90 -3.95 3.22
N SER A 190 17.79 -4.24 2.52
CA SER A 190 17.12 -5.54 2.59
C SER A 190 17.77 -6.60 1.70
N THR A 191 17.60 -7.87 2.07
CA THR A 191 18.25 -9.01 1.42
C THR A 191 17.28 -10.04 0.82
N GLY A 192 15.96 -9.77 0.89
CA GLY A 192 14.92 -10.63 0.30
C GLY A 192 14.77 -10.48 -1.22
N PRO A 193 13.82 -11.18 -1.85
CA PRO A 193 13.56 -11.09 -3.29
C PRO A 193 13.25 -9.65 -3.74
N SER A 194 13.84 -9.20 -4.84
CA SER A 194 13.61 -7.84 -5.38
C SER A 194 13.26 -7.92 -6.86
N LEU A 195 11.98 -7.72 -7.18
CA LEU A 195 11.43 -7.95 -8.51
C LEU A 195 10.61 -6.76 -8.99
N SER A 196 10.85 -6.37 -10.25
CA SER A 196 9.98 -5.46 -10.99
C SER A 196 9.21 -6.27 -12.04
N ILE A 197 7.90 -6.07 -12.10
CA ILE A 197 6.95 -6.95 -12.78
C ILE A 197 6.17 -6.14 -13.80
N ASP A 198 6.24 -6.58 -15.05
CA ASP A 198 5.42 -6.08 -16.14
C ASP A 198 4.49 -7.19 -16.65
N ALA A 199 3.26 -7.15 -16.17
CA ALA A 199 2.11 -7.89 -16.67
C ALA A 199 1.04 -6.90 -17.17
N ALA A 200 1.47 -5.78 -17.76
CA ALA A 200 0.62 -4.67 -18.17
C ALA A 200 -0.32 -4.21 -17.04
N CYS A 201 -1.63 -4.20 -17.29
CA CYS A 201 -2.63 -3.74 -16.32
C CYS A 201 -2.77 -4.65 -15.07
N ALA A 202 -2.22 -5.88 -15.11
CA ALA A 202 -2.24 -6.82 -14.00
C ALA A 202 -0.97 -6.75 -13.11
N SER A 203 0.05 -5.96 -13.48
CA SER A 203 1.38 -5.95 -12.86
C SER A 203 1.37 -5.93 -11.34
N SER A 204 0.71 -4.95 -10.71
CA SER A 204 0.72 -4.83 -9.26
C SER A 204 -0.04 -5.93 -8.53
N LEU A 205 -1.07 -6.53 -9.13
CA LEU A 205 -1.80 -7.63 -8.49
C LEU A 205 -1.07 -8.97 -8.65
N VAL A 206 -0.33 -9.13 -9.76
CA VAL A 206 0.67 -10.22 -9.89
C VAL A 206 1.79 -10.04 -8.86
N ALA A 207 2.25 -8.81 -8.60
CA ALA A 207 3.22 -8.51 -7.55
C ALA A 207 2.71 -8.92 -6.16
N VAL A 208 1.45 -8.65 -5.84
CA VAL A 208 0.79 -9.11 -4.60
C VAL A 208 0.79 -10.64 -4.52
N HIS A 209 0.45 -11.33 -5.61
CA HIS A 209 0.48 -12.79 -5.64
C HIS A 209 1.89 -13.33 -5.33
N LEU A 210 2.92 -12.85 -6.02
CA LEU A 210 4.29 -13.31 -5.82
C LEU A 210 4.79 -13.04 -4.40
N ALA A 211 4.49 -11.86 -3.85
CA ALA A 211 4.83 -11.52 -2.47
C ALA A 211 4.17 -12.46 -1.44
N CYS A 212 2.88 -12.79 -1.64
CA CYS A 212 2.19 -13.75 -0.79
C CYS A 212 2.85 -15.14 -0.86
N GLN A 213 3.26 -15.56 -2.05
CA GLN A 213 3.96 -16.83 -2.23
C GLN A 213 5.33 -16.84 -1.55
N SER A 214 6.12 -15.78 -1.69
CA SER A 214 7.43 -15.64 -1.03
C SER A 214 7.33 -15.63 0.49
N LEU A 215 6.31 -14.95 1.06
CA LEU A 215 6.06 -14.95 2.50
C LEU A 215 5.69 -16.35 3.03
N ARG A 216 4.83 -17.08 2.32
CA ARG A 216 4.43 -18.46 2.66
C ARG A 216 5.59 -19.45 2.54
N GLN A 217 6.46 -19.24 1.56
CA GLN A 217 7.67 -20.05 1.35
C GLN A 217 8.83 -19.62 2.24
N ARG A 218 8.66 -18.56 3.05
CA ARG A 218 9.68 -17.99 3.94
C ARG A 218 10.94 -17.54 3.19
N GLU A 219 10.79 -17.09 1.94
CA GLU A 219 11.84 -16.38 1.20
C GLU A 219 12.05 -14.96 1.74
N CYS A 220 11.02 -14.43 2.41
CA CYS A 220 11.04 -13.20 3.18
C CYS A 220 10.10 -13.29 4.39
N ASP A 221 10.28 -12.39 5.36
CA ASP A 221 9.43 -12.28 6.55
C ASP A 221 8.50 -11.06 6.49
N LEU A 222 8.85 -10.10 5.64
CA LEU A 222 8.07 -8.91 5.33
C LEU A 222 8.20 -8.65 3.83
N ALA A 223 7.11 -8.21 3.19
CA ALA A 223 7.13 -7.83 1.78
C ALA A 223 6.55 -6.43 1.58
N ILE A 224 7.26 -5.61 0.80
CA ILE A 224 6.79 -4.33 0.29
C ILE A 224 6.31 -4.56 -1.13
N VAL A 225 5.03 -4.31 -1.38
CA VAL A 225 4.42 -4.54 -2.68
C VAL A 225 3.84 -3.24 -3.20
N GLY A 226 4.30 -2.81 -4.37
CA GLY A 226 3.90 -1.55 -4.97
C GLY A 226 3.40 -1.69 -6.41
N GLY A 227 2.67 -0.68 -6.86
CA GLY A 227 2.38 -0.46 -8.26
C GLY A 227 2.49 1.03 -8.55
N VAL A 228 3.15 1.40 -9.64
CA VAL A 228 3.28 2.81 -10.04
C VAL A 228 2.97 3.00 -11.52
N ASN A 229 2.39 4.15 -11.85
CA ASN A 229 2.22 4.61 -13.21
C ASN A 229 2.33 6.13 -13.30
N ARG A 230 3.03 6.62 -14.33
CA ARG A 230 3.10 8.05 -14.68
C ARG A 230 2.91 8.21 -16.18
N ILE A 231 2.24 9.30 -16.56
CA ILE A 231 1.98 9.67 -17.95
C ILE A 231 2.89 10.86 -18.26
N LEU A 232 4.01 10.59 -18.92
CA LEU A 232 5.07 11.58 -19.12
C LEU A 232 5.14 12.08 -20.56
N SER A 233 4.59 11.32 -21.51
CA SER A 233 4.66 11.67 -22.93
C SER A 233 3.35 11.37 -23.68
N PRO A 234 3.05 12.10 -24.78
CA PRO A 234 1.79 11.98 -25.51
C PRO A 234 1.70 10.70 -26.36
N GLU A 235 2.82 10.07 -26.73
CA GLU A 235 2.89 9.02 -27.75
C GLU A 235 2.07 7.79 -27.37
N MET A 236 2.13 7.36 -26.11
CA MET A 236 1.35 6.21 -25.65
C MET A 236 -0.15 6.51 -25.63
N MET A 237 -0.54 7.75 -25.32
CA MET A 237 -1.94 8.19 -25.40
C MET A 237 -2.45 8.23 -26.85
N VAL A 238 -1.62 8.70 -27.78
CA VAL A 238 -1.89 8.61 -29.23
C VAL A 238 -2.02 7.15 -29.67
N ASN A 239 -1.11 6.28 -29.23
CA ASN A 239 -1.14 4.85 -29.55
C ASN A 239 -2.45 4.18 -29.10
N PHE A 240 -2.87 4.42 -27.86
CA PHE A 240 -4.13 3.85 -27.35
C PHE A 240 -5.37 4.45 -28.02
N CYS A 241 -5.34 5.70 -28.46
CA CYS A 241 -6.38 6.23 -29.34
C CYS A 241 -6.41 5.46 -30.69
N LYS A 242 -5.25 5.18 -31.30
CA LYS A 242 -5.20 4.41 -32.56
C LYS A 242 -5.64 2.97 -32.39
N ALA A 243 -5.38 2.38 -31.23
CA ALA A 243 -5.89 1.07 -30.85
C ALA A 243 -7.39 1.09 -30.44
N LYS A 244 -8.03 2.28 -30.41
CA LYS A 244 -9.42 2.50 -29.95
C LYS A 244 -9.67 1.95 -28.54
N MET A 245 -8.67 2.07 -27.67
CA MET A 245 -8.75 1.61 -26.28
C MET A 245 -9.29 2.69 -25.34
N LEU A 246 -9.17 3.97 -25.73
CA LEU A 246 -9.55 5.10 -24.88
C LEU A 246 -10.99 5.54 -25.10
N SER A 247 -11.65 5.95 -24.03
CA SER A 247 -12.95 6.61 -24.06
C SER A 247 -12.84 7.98 -24.73
N ALA A 248 -13.78 8.29 -25.63
CA ALA A 248 -13.85 9.60 -26.30
C ALA A 248 -14.31 10.70 -25.33
N THR A 249 -15.17 10.37 -24.37
CA THR A 249 -15.57 11.28 -23.30
C THR A 249 -14.50 11.41 -22.22
N GLY A 250 -13.52 10.50 -22.21
CA GLY A 250 -12.43 10.50 -21.25
C GLY A 250 -12.86 10.07 -19.86
N ARG A 251 -13.73 9.06 -19.76
CA ARG A 251 -14.16 8.43 -18.50
C ARG A 251 -14.20 6.92 -18.62
N CYS A 252 -14.02 6.22 -17.51
CA CYS A 252 -14.29 4.78 -17.44
C CYS A 252 -15.76 4.60 -17.06
N HIS A 253 -16.62 4.35 -18.05
CA HIS A 253 -18.05 4.08 -17.83
C HIS A 253 -18.30 2.60 -17.51
N SER A 254 -17.61 2.10 -16.49
CA SER A 254 -17.66 0.68 -16.11
C SER A 254 -19.11 0.24 -15.86
N PHE A 255 -19.52 -0.82 -16.56
CA PHE A 255 -20.87 -1.43 -16.48
C PHE A 255 -22.04 -0.60 -17.01
N ASP A 256 -21.81 0.62 -17.48
CA ASP A 256 -22.85 1.49 -18.03
C ASP A 256 -23.04 1.26 -19.54
N ALA A 257 -24.23 1.56 -20.06
CA ALA A 257 -24.54 1.48 -21.48
C ALA A 257 -23.67 2.40 -22.36
N SER A 258 -23.07 3.43 -21.77
CA SER A 258 -22.14 4.36 -22.41
C SER A 258 -20.66 3.93 -22.37
N ALA A 259 -20.37 2.71 -21.92
CA ALA A 259 -19.04 2.09 -22.02
C ALA A 259 -18.45 2.24 -23.44
N ASP A 260 -17.31 2.93 -23.57
CA ASP A 260 -16.67 3.24 -24.85
C ASP A 260 -15.14 3.11 -24.82
N GLY A 261 -14.57 2.65 -23.71
CA GLY A 261 -13.12 2.59 -23.48
C GLY A 261 -12.77 3.06 -22.07
N PHE A 262 -11.47 3.12 -21.78
CA PHE A 262 -10.99 3.65 -20.50
C PHE A 262 -10.33 5.03 -20.64
N VAL A 263 -10.08 5.70 -19.52
CA VAL A 263 -9.23 6.89 -19.46
C VAL A 263 -7.94 6.55 -18.73
N ARG A 264 -6.78 6.94 -19.28
CA ARG A 264 -5.47 6.67 -18.64
C ARG A 264 -5.35 7.47 -17.34
N SER A 265 -4.59 6.95 -16.40
CA SER A 265 -4.33 7.64 -15.14
C SER A 265 -2.98 7.31 -14.52
N GLU A 266 -2.48 8.25 -13.72
CA GLU A 266 -1.29 8.13 -12.91
C GLU A 266 -1.60 7.65 -11.50
N GLY A 267 -0.59 7.11 -10.81
CA GLY A 267 -0.67 6.92 -9.38
C GLY A 267 0.35 5.94 -8.85
N CYS A 268 0.47 5.90 -7.54
CA CYS A 268 1.27 4.90 -6.83
C CYS A 268 0.48 4.38 -5.63
N GLY A 269 0.47 3.07 -5.46
CA GLY A 269 -0.02 2.43 -4.24
C GLY A 269 1.01 1.44 -3.74
N VAL A 270 1.20 1.37 -2.43
CA VAL A 270 2.10 0.43 -1.76
C VAL A 270 1.39 -0.20 -0.57
N VAL A 271 1.57 -1.51 -0.40
CA VAL A 271 1.14 -2.24 0.79
C VAL A 271 2.32 -2.98 1.42
N VAL A 272 2.31 -3.09 2.73
CA VAL A 272 3.28 -3.86 3.52
C VAL A 272 2.59 -5.11 4.02
N LEU A 273 3.19 -6.26 3.71
CA LEU A 273 2.63 -7.58 3.95
C LEU A 273 3.49 -8.38 4.91
N LYS A 274 2.83 -9.11 5.80
CA LYS A 274 3.43 -10.11 6.69
C LYS A 274 2.55 -11.34 6.76
N ARG A 275 3.11 -12.49 7.16
CA ARG A 275 2.28 -13.61 7.59
C ARG A 275 1.42 -13.16 8.78
N LEU A 276 0.14 -13.57 8.81
CA LEU A 276 -0.81 -13.08 9.82
C LEU A 276 -0.33 -13.37 11.24
N ASP A 277 0.23 -14.54 11.51
CA ASP A 277 0.71 -14.89 12.86
C ASP A 277 1.86 -13.99 13.32
N ASP A 278 2.79 -13.65 12.41
CA ASP A 278 3.89 -12.73 12.70
C ASP A 278 3.39 -11.30 12.90
N ALA A 279 2.36 -10.88 12.16
CA ALA A 279 1.73 -9.58 12.33
C ALA A 279 1.02 -9.47 13.70
N LEU A 280 0.31 -10.52 14.10
CA LEU A 280 -0.36 -10.58 15.40
C LEU A 280 0.66 -10.66 16.55
N GLY A 281 1.72 -11.45 16.38
CA GLY A 281 2.82 -11.54 17.35
C GLY A 281 3.53 -10.20 17.58
N ASP A 282 3.74 -9.44 16.52
CA ASP A 282 4.35 -8.10 16.59
C ASP A 282 3.35 -6.99 16.96
N ARG A 283 2.07 -7.34 17.18
CA ARG A 283 0.95 -6.42 17.44
C ARG A 283 0.85 -5.30 16.40
N ASP A 284 1.04 -5.66 15.14
CA ASP A 284 0.81 -4.75 14.02
C ASP A 284 -0.69 -4.42 13.90
N SER A 285 -0.99 -3.25 13.35
CA SER A 285 -2.36 -2.89 12.99
C SER A 285 -2.74 -3.56 11.68
N VAL A 286 -3.37 -4.74 11.75
CA VAL A 286 -3.86 -5.44 10.55
C VAL A 286 -5.09 -4.72 10.01
N THR A 287 -5.02 -4.20 8.78
CA THR A 287 -6.15 -3.54 8.12
C THR A 287 -7.07 -4.55 7.42
N ALA A 288 -6.46 -5.53 6.74
CA ALA A 288 -7.17 -6.60 6.03
C ALA A 288 -6.25 -7.82 5.89
N VAL A 289 -6.83 -8.96 5.52
CA VAL A 289 -6.09 -10.22 5.37
C VAL A 289 -6.33 -10.81 3.99
N ILE A 290 -5.26 -11.11 3.27
CA ILE A 290 -5.28 -11.87 2.02
C ILE A 290 -5.35 -13.36 2.35
N LEU A 291 -6.44 -14.00 1.93
CA LEU A 291 -6.69 -15.42 2.17
C LEU A 291 -6.14 -16.29 1.03
N GLY A 292 -6.21 -15.80 -0.21
CA GLY A 292 -5.78 -16.54 -1.39
C GLY A 292 -5.55 -15.61 -2.57
N SER A 293 -4.71 -16.04 -3.50
CA SER A 293 -4.46 -15.30 -4.73
C SER A 293 -4.07 -16.25 -5.86
N ALA A 294 -4.33 -15.89 -7.10
CA ALA A 294 -3.92 -16.70 -8.24
C ALA A 294 -3.59 -15.82 -9.44
N THR A 295 -2.73 -16.34 -10.31
CA THR A 295 -2.45 -15.77 -11.61
C THR A 295 -2.57 -16.84 -12.69
N ASN A 296 -2.95 -16.44 -13.91
CA ASN A 296 -2.87 -17.29 -15.10
C ASN A 296 -2.73 -16.43 -16.37
N HIS A 297 -2.91 -17.03 -17.54
CA HIS A 297 -2.93 -16.33 -18.82
C HIS A 297 -4.15 -16.73 -19.63
N ASP A 298 -4.65 -15.82 -20.46
CA ASP A 298 -5.74 -16.03 -21.41
C ASP A 298 -5.48 -17.16 -22.44
N GLY A 299 -4.22 -17.60 -22.59
CA GLY A 299 -3.80 -18.48 -23.67
C GLY A 299 -4.11 -17.90 -25.04
N ARG A 300 -4.56 -18.75 -25.96
CA ARG A 300 -5.00 -18.34 -27.30
C ARG A 300 -6.46 -17.92 -27.27
N SER A 301 -6.73 -16.63 -27.48
CA SER A 301 -8.07 -16.06 -27.68
C SER A 301 -8.25 -15.56 -29.13
N SER A 302 -9.34 -14.84 -29.42
CA SER A 302 -9.64 -14.30 -30.76
C SER A 302 -8.73 -13.15 -31.20
N GLY A 303 -7.88 -12.64 -30.32
CA GLY A 303 -6.85 -11.64 -30.61
C GLY A 303 -6.00 -11.41 -29.38
N LEU A 304 -4.75 -10.96 -29.54
CA LEU A 304 -3.79 -10.83 -28.42
C LEU A 304 -4.36 -10.02 -27.24
N THR A 305 -5.15 -8.99 -27.52
CA THR A 305 -5.74 -8.09 -26.53
C THR A 305 -7.19 -8.41 -26.17
N VAL A 306 -7.76 -9.49 -26.72
CA VAL A 306 -9.14 -9.88 -26.44
C VAL A 306 -9.16 -10.79 -25.21
N PRO A 307 -9.86 -10.41 -24.13
CA PRO A 307 -9.88 -11.17 -22.89
C PRO A 307 -10.55 -12.55 -23.06
N ASN A 308 -10.19 -13.50 -22.20
CA ASN A 308 -10.76 -14.85 -22.21
C ASN A 308 -11.56 -15.15 -20.94
N GLY A 309 -12.90 -15.15 -21.05
CA GLY A 309 -13.80 -15.41 -19.92
C GLY A 309 -13.56 -16.77 -19.23
N LEU A 310 -13.15 -17.82 -19.95
CA LEU A 310 -12.83 -19.12 -19.33
C LEU A 310 -11.54 -19.04 -18.50
N ALA A 311 -10.54 -18.29 -18.95
CA ALA A 311 -9.32 -18.06 -18.19
C ALA A 311 -9.60 -17.22 -16.94
N GLN A 312 -10.46 -16.20 -17.04
CA GLN A 312 -10.91 -15.41 -15.90
C GLN A 312 -11.64 -16.28 -14.86
N GLN A 313 -12.58 -17.13 -15.29
CA GLN A 313 -13.22 -18.10 -14.38
C GLN A 313 -12.19 -19.02 -13.70
N ALA A 314 -11.19 -19.51 -14.45
CA ALA A 314 -10.18 -20.41 -13.93
C ALA A 314 -9.28 -19.76 -12.87
N VAL A 315 -8.86 -18.50 -13.06
CA VAL A 315 -8.04 -17.78 -12.07
C VAL A 315 -8.84 -17.50 -10.79
N ILE A 316 -10.11 -17.11 -10.91
CA ILE A 316 -10.98 -16.87 -9.75
C ILE A 316 -11.19 -18.17 -8.97
N ARG A 317 -11.56 -19.27 -9.64
CA ARG A 317 -11.73 -20.58 -8.99
C ARG A 317 -10.44 -21.06 -8.33
N GLN A 318 -9.28 -20.78 -8.92
CA GLN A 318 -7.99 -21.12 -8.32
C GLN A 318 -7.73 -20.32 -7.05
N ALA A 319 -8.00 -19.02 -7.04
CA ALA A 319 -7.85 -18.19 -5.86
C ALA A 319 -8.81 -18.59 -4.73
N LEU A 320 -10.06 -18.94 -5.06
CA LEU A 320 -11.04 -19.50 -4.11
C LEU A 320 -10.58 -20.82 -3.49
N ARG A 321 -10.00 -21.73 -4.29
CA ARG A 321 -9.39 -22.96 -3.77
C ARG A 321 -8.23 -22.65 -2.83
N GLN A 322 -7.39 -21.68 -3.16
CA GLN A 322 -6.28 -21.27 -2.29
C GLN A 322 -6.76 -20.60 -1.00
N SER A 323 -7.86 -19.86 -1.03
CA SER A 323 -8.45 -19.28 0.19
C SER A 323 -9.28 -20.29 0.99
N ARG A 324 -9.50 -21.50 0.46
CA ARG A 324 -10.41 -22.54 1.00
C ARG A 324 -11.82 -21.98 1.25
N LEU A 325 -12.31 -21.19 0.29
CA LEU A 325 -13.64 -20.57 0.34
C LEU A 325 -14.53 -21.07 -0.78
N GLU A 326 -15.81 -21.19 -0.47
CA GLU A 326 -16.87 -21.36 -1.45
C GLU A 326 -17.28 -19.99 -2.03
N PRO A 327 -17.72 -19.94 -3.30
CA PRO A 327 -18.11 -18.68 -3.96
C PRO A 327 -19.13 -17.85 -3.18
N GLN A 328 -20.08 -18.49 -2.51
CA GLN A 328 -21.17 -17.85 -1.76
C GLN A 328 -20.68 -17.08 -0.53
N GLN A 329 -19.44 -17.31 -0.09
CA GLN A 329 -18.81 -16.59 1.02
C GLN A 329 -18.25 -15.22 0.60
N ILE A 330 -18.11 -14.97 -0.71
CA ILE A 330 -17.72 -13.66 -1.23
C ILE A 330 -18.93 -12.74 -1.25
N SER A 331 -18.74 -11.51 -0.79
CA SER A 331 -19.80 -10.50 -0.64
C SER A 331 -19.55 -9.23 -1.44
N TYR A 332 -18.32 -9.01 -1.91
CA TYR A 332 -17.95 -7.91 -2.79
C TYR A 332 -16.92 -8.33 -3.85
N LEU A 333 -16.99 -7.72 -5.02
CA LEU A 333 -16.00 -7.87 -6.08
C LEU A 333 -15.56 -6.50 -6.56
N GLU A 334 -14.27 -6.22 -6.45
CA GLU A 334 -13.61 -5.13 -7.16
C GLU A 334 -13.16 -5.66 -8.52
N ALA A 335 -13.90 -5.32 -9.56
CA ALA A 335 -13.68 -5.77 -10.91
C ALA A 335 -12.44 -5.10 -11.54
N HIS A 336 -11.95 -5.70 -12.62
CA HIS A 336 -11.06 -5.00 -13.53
C HIS A 336 -11.82 -3.85 -14.22
N GLY A 337 -13.04 -4.08 -14.70
CA GLY A 337 -14.06 -3.07 -15.04
C GLY A 337 -13.50 -1.81 -15.67
N THR A 338 -13.02 -1.90 -16.92
CA THR A 338 -12.38 -0.79 -17.64
C THR A 338 -13.35 0.15 -18.33
N GLY A 339 -14.65 -0.20 -18.38
CA GLY A 339 -15.61 0.57 -19.18
C GLY A 339 -15.50 0.24 -20.66
N THR A 340 -15.00 -0.94 -21.00
CA THR A 340 -14.99 -1.43 -22.38
C THR A 340 -16.22 -2.31 -22.60
N VAL A 341 -16.94 -2.07 -23.70
CA VAL A 341 -18.18 -2.81 -24.03
C VAL A 341 -17.99 -4.33 -23.95
N LEU A 342 -16.94 -4.84 -24.59
CA LEU A 342 -16.64 -6.27 -24.66
C LEU A 342 -16.02 -6.79 -23.35
N GLY A 343 -15.08 -6.04 -22.76
CA GLY A 343 -14.35 -6.49 -21.58
C GLY A 343 -15.24 -6.59 -20.34
N ASP A 344 -16.07 -5.59 -20.09
CA ASP A 344 -17.00 -5.59 -18.95
C ASP A 344 -18.02 -6.73 -19.07
N SER A 345 -18.53 -6.99 -20.28
CA SER A 345 -19.48 -8.09 -20.51
C SER A 345 -18.84 -9.46 -20.25
N ILE A 346 -17.64 -9.70 -20.77
CA ILE A 346 -16.88 -10.95 -20.55
C ILE A 346 -16.58 -11.15 -19.06
N GLU A 347 -16.17 -10.09 -18.37
CA GLU A 347 -15.85 -10.17 -16.94
C GLU A 347 -17.09 -10.49 -16.11
N LEU A 348 -18.21 -9.79 -16.32
CA LEU A 348 -19.43 -9.99 -15.53
C LEU A 348 -20.06 -11.36 -15.80
N GLU A 349 -20.01 -11.85 -17.04
CA GLU A 349 -20.41 -13.23 -17.36
C GLU A 349 -19.51 -14.26 -16.66
N ALA A 350 -18.18 -14.07 -16.68
CA ALA A 350 -17.25 -14.96 -15.98
C ALA A 350 -17.53 -15.00 -14.47
N LEU A 351 -17.81 -13.84 -13.86
CA LEU A 351 -18.22 -13.75 -12.46
C LEU A 351 -19.54 -14.47 -12.22
N GLY A 352 -20.54 -14.28 -13.08
CA GLY A 352 -21.82 -15.01 -13.03
C GLY A 352 -21.64 -16.53 -13.07
N GLN A 353 -20.69 -17.03 -13.86
CA GLN A 353 -20.40 -18.48 -13.97
C GLN A 353 -19.64 -19.05 -12.76
N VAL A 354 -18.95 -18.21 -11.96
CA VAL A 354 -18.24 -18.66 -10.76
C VAL A 354 -19.10 -18.50 -9.51
N PHE A 355 -19.84 -17.40 -9.40
CA PHE A 355 -20.57 -17.01 -8.21
C PHE A 355 -22.09 -17.22 -8.30
N GLY A 356 -22.61 -17.49 -9.49
CA GLY A 356 -24.02 -17.85 -9.68
C GLY A 356 -24.27 -19.30 -9.29
N ASP A 357 -25.29 -19.52 -8.46
CA ASP A 357 -25.81 -20.85 -8.18
C ASP A 357 -26.64 -21.35 -9.37
N ALA A 358 -26.41 -22.60 -9.80
CA ALA A 358 -27.27 -23.23 -10.79
C ALA A 358 -28.66 -23.50 -10.18
N GLY A 359 -29.60 -22.56 -10.34
CA GLY A 359 -31.03 -22.77 -10.07
C GLY A 359 -31.67 -21.95 -8.95
N THR A 360 -31.03 -20.92 -8.42
CA THR A 360 -31.66 -19.97 -7.46
C THR A 360 -32.06 -18.66 -8.15
N ASP A 361 -33.13 -18.01 -7.65
CA ASP A 361 -33.52 -16.67 -8.07
C ASP A 361 -32.52 -15.65 -7.49
N LEU A 362 -31.47 -15.37 -8.26
CA LEU A 362 -30.30 -14.59 -7.84
C LEU A 362 -30.59 -13.10 -7.63
N ALA A 363 -31.66 -12.55 -8.23
CA ALA A 363 -31.96 -11.12 -8.22
C ALA A 363 -32.55 -10.62 -6.89
N ASN A 364 -33.17 -11.53 -6.12
CA ASN A 364 -33.98 -11.21 -4.93
C ASN A 364 -33.37 -11.69 -3.61
N ARG A 365 -32.10 -12.10 -3.58
CA ARG A 365 -31.45 -12.48 -2.31
C ARG A 365 -31.34 -11.27 -1.36
N PRO A 366 -31.57 -11.46 -0.05
CA PRO A 366 -31.43 -10.39 0.94
C PRO A 366 -30.00 -9.82 0.98
N ASP A 367 -28.99 -10.63 0.67
CA ASP A 367 -27.57 -10.23 0.69
C ASP A 367 -26.92 -10.36 -0.70
N PRO A 368 -27.11 -9.42 -1.65
CA PRO A 368 -26.57 -9.52 -3.02
C PRO A 368 -25.03 -9.59 -3.05
N LEU A 369 -24.45 -10.17 -4.10
CA LEU A 369 -23.01 -10.05 -4.35
C LEU A 369 -22.75 -8.66 -4.93
N TRP A 370 -22.12 -7.79 -4.15
CA TRP A 370 -21.83 -6.44 -4.60
C TRP A 370 -20.65 -6.45 -5.58
N ILE A 371 -20.68 -5.55 -6.57
CA ILE A 371 -19.58 -5.36 -7.52
C ILE A 371 -19.32 -3.88 -7.76
N GLY A 372 -18.05 -3.50 -7.90
CA GLY A 372 -17.68 -2.18 -8.36
C GLY A 372 -16.32 -2.15 -9.05
N SER A 373 -15.90 -0.95 -9.46
CA SER A 373 -14.57 -0.65 -9.98
C SER A 373 -14.14 0.70 -9.41
N VAL A 374 -12.85 0.87 -9.16
CA VAL A 374 -12.22 2.14 -8.75
C VAL A 374 -11.98 3.06 -9.95
N LYS A 375 -11.95 2.49 -11.17
CA LYS A 375 -11.59 3.22 -12.40
C LYS A 375 -12.55 4.35 -12.78
N PRO A 376 -13.86 4.28 -12.51
CA PRO A 376 -14.73 5.44 -12.68
C PRO A 376 -14.35 6.63 -11.79
N ASN A 377 -13.71 6.40 -10.63
CA ASN A 377 -13.28 7.49 -9.74
C ASN A 377 -11.97 8.13 -10.18
N ILE A 378 -10.97 7.31 -10.51
CA ILE A 378 -9.57 7.79 -10.68
C ILE A 378 -8.95 7.41 -12.03
N GLY A 379 -9.66 6.70 -12.89
CA GLY A 379 -9.19 6.24 -14.19
C GLY A 379 -8.43 4.92 -14.12
N HIS A 380 -7.86 4.52 -15.26
CA HIS A 380 -7.08 3.31 -15.38
C HIS A 380 -5.60 3.58 -15.12
N LEU A 381 -5.15 3.21 -13.92
CA LEU A 381 -3.77 3.39 -13.44
C LEU A 381 -2.76 2.39 -14.02
N GLU A 382 -3.11 1.67 -15.09
CA GLU A 382 -2.25 0.69 -15.77
C GLU A 382 -1.60 -0.28 -14.77
N ALA A 383 -0.27 -0.30 -14.64
CA ALA A 383 0.46 -1.17 -13.73
C ALA A 383 0.04 -1.02 -12.25
N ALA A 384 -0.42 0.17 -11.83
CA ALA A 384 -0.89 0.46 -10.47
C ALA A 384 -2.40 0.20 -10.25
N SER A 385 -3.13 -0.30 -11.25
CA SER A 385 -4.59 -0.50 -11.13
C SER A 385 -4.97 -1.57 -10.12
N GLY A 386 -4.22 -2.67 -10.09
CA GLY A 386 -4.47 -3.77 -9.15
C GLY A 386 -4.33 -3.33 -7.70
N ILE A 387 -3.25 -2.60 -7.38
CA ILE A 387 -3.01 -2.12 -6.01
C ILE A 387 -4.01 -1.04 -5.59
N ALA A 388 -4.46 -0.18 -6.50
CA ALA A 388 -5.52 0.80 -6.19
C ALA A 388 -6.85 0.12 -5.81
N GLY A 389 -7.25 -0.92 -6.55
CA GLY A 389 -8.42 -1.75 -6.21
C GLY A 389 -8.25 -2.49 -4.87
N LEU A 390 -7.06 -3.04 -4.61
CA LEU A 390 -6.72 -3.69 -3.34
C LEU A 390 -6.87 -2.73 -2.15
N ILE A 391 -6.32 -1.51 -2.26
CA ILE A 391 -6.39 -0.48 -1.22
C ILE A 391 -7.83 -0.02 -1.02
N LYS A 392 -8.61 0.20 -2.09
CA LYS A 392 -10.05 0.51 -1.99
C LYS A 392 -10.79 -0.55 -1.19
N VAL A 393 -10.57 -1.83 -1.46
CA VAL A 393 -11.21 -2.93 -0.73
C VAL A 393 -10.76 -2.97 0.73
N ALA A 394 -9.46 -2.82 1.00
CA ALA A 394 -8.96 -2.77 2.38
C ALA A 394 -9.58 -1.62 3.20
N LEU A 395 -9.70 -0.43 2.61
CA LEU A 395 -10.39 0.71 3.25
C LEU A 395 -11.89 0.44 3.42
N SER A 396 -12.55 -0.18 2.43
CA SER A 396 -13.96 -0.55 2.52
C SER A 396 -14.23 -1.56 3.64
N LEU A 397 -13.31 -2.51 3.87
CA LEU A 397 -13.35 -3.44 4.99
C LEU A 397 -13.18 -2.70 6.33
N GLN A 398 -12.18 -1.82 6.42
CA GLN A 398 -11.90 -1.01 7.62
C GLN A 398 -13.09 -0.13 8.02
N HIS A 399 -13.72 0.52 7.04
CA HIS A 399 -14.89 1.38 7.26
C HIS A 399 -16.22 0.63 7.21
N GLN A 400 -16.20 -0.68 6.95
CA GLN A 400 -17.38 -1.53 6.85
C GLN A 400 -18.45 -0.98 5.88
N THR A 401 -18.00 -0.31 4.81
CA THR A 401 -18.85 0.46 3.90
C THR A 401 -18.35 0.28 2.48
N LEU A 402 -19.25 0.05 1.53
CA LEU A 402 -18.98 0.02 0.10
C LEU A 402 -19.17 1.44 -0.47
N PRO A 403 -18.13 2.05 -1.06
CA PRO A 403 -18.26 3.38 -1.66
C PRO A 403 -19.14 3.34 -2.92
N PRO A 404 -19.79 4.46 -3.28
CA PRO A 404 -20.51 4.59 -4.54
C PRO A 404 -19.65 4.24 -5.75
N HIS A 405 -20.27 3.62 -6.74
CA HIS A 405 -19.76 3.43 -8.09
C HIS A 405 -20.26 4.58 -8.99
N PRO A 406 -19.38 5.52 -9.40
CA PRO A 406 -19.77 6.62 -10.26
C PRO A 406 -20.22 6.17 -11.66
N HIS A 407 -20.87 7.09 -12.38
CA HIS A 407 -21.18 7.00 -13.81
C HIS A 407 -22.09 5.84 -14.26
N LEU A 408 -22.68 5.08 -13.34
CA LEU A 408 -23.70 4.09 -13.69
C LEU A 408 -25.09 4.74 -13.71
N HIS A 409 -25.56 5.08 -14.90
CA HIS A 409 -26.88 5.66 -15.17
C HIS A 409 -27.85 4.63 -15.76
N GLN A 410 -27.38 3.84 -16.73
CA GLN A 410 -28.13 2.77 -17.38
C GLN A 410 -27.24 1.52 -17.46
N PRO A 411 -27.64 0.38 -16.88
CA PRO A 411 -26.84 -0.84 -16.97
C PRO A 411 -26.59 -1.24 -18.43
N ASN A 412 -25.37 -1.71 -18.74
CA ASN A 412 -24.98 -2.12 -20.08
C ASN A 412 -25.93 -3.22 -20.60
N PRO A 413 -26.65 -3.01 -21.72
CA PRO A 413 -27.64 -3.95 -22.23
C PRO A 413 -27.05 -5.24 -22.83
N GLN A 414 -25.74 -5.28 -23.07
CA GLN A 414 -25.06 -6.51 -23.50
C GLN A 414 -24.91 -7.52 -22.35
N ILE A 415 -25.08 -7.06 -21.11
CA ILE A 415 -24.95 -7.88 -19.91
C ILE A 415 -26.34 -8.34 -19.50
N ASN A 416 -26.50 -9.66 -19.29
CA ASN A 416 -27.76 -10.22 -18.83
C ASN A 416 -27.90 -10.08 -17.31
N TRP A 417 -28.14 -8.86 -16.84
CA TRP A 417 -28.22 -8.51 -15.42
C TRP A 417 -29.20 -9.38 -14.62
N ASP A 418 -30.33 -9.76 -15.22
CA ASP A 418 -31.36 -10.59 -14.57
C ASP A 418 -30.85 -12.00 -14.20
N LYS A 419 -29.77 -12.46 -14.84
CA LYS A 419 -29.15 -13.77 -14.60
C LYS A 419 -27.91 -13.69 -13.72
N LEU A 420 -27.48 -12.50 -13.31
CA LEU A 420 -26.27 -12.32 -12.51
C LEU A 420 -26.64 -12.06 -11.04
N PRO A 421 -25.90 -12.64 -10.07
CA PRO A 421 -26.13 -12.37 -8.64
C PRO A 421 -25.60 -10.99 -8.19
N LEU A 422 -25.39 -10.07 -9.13
CA LEU A 422 -24.57 -8.88 -8.96
C LEU A 422 -25.42 -7.63 -8.73
N LYS A 423 -25.01 -6.79 -7.78
CA LYS A 423 -25.54 -5.42 -7.63
C LYS A 423 -24.40 -4.41 -7.54
N VAL A 424 -24.61 -3.23 -8.12
CA VAL A 424 -23.64 -2.14 -8.09
C VAL A 424 -24.05 -1.11 -7.03
N PRO A 425 -23.21 -0.76 -6.05
CA PRO A 425 -23.55 0.23 -5.04
C PRO A 425 -23.43 1.63 -5.64
N THR A 426 -24.54 2.30 -5.96
CA THR A 426 -24.53 3.68 -6.52
C THR A 426 -24.59 4.77 -5.46
N VAL A 427 -24.74 4.37 -4.18
CA VAL A 427 -24.71 5.24 -2.99
C VAL A 427 -23.85 4.56 -1.91
N PRO A 428 -23.36 5.29 -0.89
CA PRO A 428 -22.60 4.67 0.19
C PRO A 428 -23.46 3.61 0.86
N THR A 429 -23.00 2.36 0.84
CA THR A 429 -23.79 1.20 1.24
C THR A 429 -23.10 0.50 2.40
N ALA A 430 -23.79 0.33 3.53
CA ALA A 430 -23.25 -0.43 4.66
C ALA A 430 -22.92 -1.86 4.21
N TRP A 431 -21.70 -2.31 4.48
CA TRP A 431 -21.27 -3.65 4.10
C TRP A 431 -21.71 -4.65 5.18
N ALA A 432 -22.98 -5.03 5.13
CA ALA A 432 -23.57 -6.01 6.02
C ALA A 432 -23.26 -7.43 5.53
N ALA A 433 -22.34 -8.14 6.19
CA ALA A 433 -22.05 -9.55 5.96
C ALA A 433 -21.60 -10.19 7.29
N PRO A 434 -21.90 -11.48 7.54
CA PRO A 434 -21.42 -12.17 8.75
C PRO A 434 -19.89 -12.18 8.86
N ARG A 435 -19.23 -12.30 7.70
CA ARG A 435 -17.81 -12.08 7.51
C ARG A 435 -17.63 -11.35 6.17
N ARG A 436 -16.96 -10.20 6.17
CA ARG A 436 -16.73 -9.43 4.95
C ARG A 436 -15.56 -10.01 4.18
N ILE A 437 -15.85 -10.56 3.01
CA ILE A 437 -14.87 -11.13 2.10
C ILE A 437 -15.10 -10.58 0.70
N ALA A 438 -14.01 -10.19 0.04
CA ALA A 438 -14.03 -9.62 -1.29
C ALA A 438 -12.99 -10.25 -2.22
N GLY A 439 -13.29 -10.25 -3.52
CA GLY A 439 -12.32 -10.52 -4.58
C GLY A 439 -11.87 -9.23 -5.27
N VAL A 440 -10.62 -9.19 -5.75
CA VAL A 440 -10.08 -8.11 -6.58
C VAL A 440 -9.53 -8.71 -7.87
N ASN A 441 -9.97 -8.19 -9.01
CA ASN A 441 -9.54 -8.60 -10.35
C ASN A 441 -8.55 -7.61 -10.96
N ALA A 442 -7.54 -8.14 -11.66
CA ALA A 442 -6.74 -7.34 -12.58
C ALA A 442 -6.35 -8.18 -13.80
N PHE A 443 -6.68 -7.68 -15.00
CA PHE A 443 -6.45 -8.37 -16.27
C PHE A 443 -5.61 -7.47 -17.18
N GLY A 444 -4.47 -7.98 -17.63
CA GLY A 444 -3.55 -7.28 -18.53
C GLY A 444 -3.94 -7.49 -19.98
N PHE A 445 -3.78 -6.46 -20.82
CA PHE A 445 -4.06 -6.59 -22.26
C PHE A 445 -3.15 -7.61 -22.98
N SER A 446 -2.03 -8.01 -22.36
CA SER A 446 -1.18 -9.10 -22.86
C SER A 446 -1.75 -10.49 -22.58
N GLY A 447 -2.82 -10.58 -21.79
CA GLY A 447 -3.51 -11.81 -21.40
C GLY A 447 -3.18 -12.31 -19.99
N ALA A 448 -2.28 -11.66 -19.25
CA ALA A 448 -1.98 -12.02 -17.86
C ALA A 448 -3.12 -11.64 -16.93
N ASN A 449 -3.62 -12.58 -16.12
CA ASN A 449 -4.71 -12.36 -15.18
C ASN A 449 -4.26 -12.57 -13.75
N ALA A 450 -4.84 -11.81 -12.82
CA ALA A 450 -4.67 -11.98 -11.38
C ALA A 450 -6.00 -11.82 -10.65
N HIS A 451 -6.20 -12.64 -9.61
CA HIS A 451 -7.30 -12.52 -8.64
C HIS A 451 -6.77 -12.64 -7.22
N VAL A 452 -7.23 -11.77 -6.32
CA VAL A 452 -6.86 -11.78 -4.89
C VAL A 452 -8.12 -11.77 -4.04
N VAL A 453 -8.17 -12.62 -3.01
CA VAL A 453 -9.28 -12.71 -2.05
C VAL A 453 -8.85 -12.10 -0.71
N LEU A 454 -9.57 -11.06 -0.28
CA LEU A 454 -9.37 -10.35 0.99
C LEU A 454 -10.52 -10.62 1.95
N ALA A 455 -10.22 -10.64 3.24
CA ALA A 455 -11.21 -10.61 4.31
C ALA A 455 -10.89 -9.50 5.32
N GLU A 456 -11.90 -9.12 6.10
CA GLU A 456 -11.71 -8.21 7.24
C GLU A 456 -10.67 -8.75 8.22
N ALA A 457 -9.96 -7.83 8.88
CA ALA A 457 -8.98 -8.16 9.90
C ALA A 457 -9.63 -8.90 11.09
N PRO A 458 -8.93 -9.85 11.72
CA PRO A 458 -9.40 -10.45 12.97
C PRO A 458 -9.54 -9.36 14.04
N PRO A 459 -10.50 -9.50 14.98
CA PRO A 459 -10.61 -8.57 16.08
C PRO A 459 -9.33 -8.59 16.92
N PRO A 460 -8.89 -7.44 17.46
CA PRO A 460 -7.72 -7.39 18.32
C PRO A 460 -7.96 -8.25 19.57
N SER A 461 -6.98 -9.09 19.92
CA SER A 461 -7.02 -9.84 21.17
C SER A 461 -6.76 -8.90 22.35
N PRO A 462 -7.62 -8.85 23.37
CA PRO A 462 -7.41 -7.96 24.51
C PRO A 462 -6.14 -8.35 25.26
N VAL A 463 -5.30 -7.37 25.58
CA VAL A 463 -4.07 -7.56 26.35
C VAL A 463 -4.20 -6.81 27.68
N ALA A 464 -3.75 -7.42 28.77
CA ALA A 464 -3.70 -6.75 30.06
C ALA A 464 -2.56 -5.73 30.07
N LEU A 465 -2.91 -4.45 29.88
CA LEU A 465 -1.93 -3.36 29.87
C LEU A 465 -1.49 -2.97 31.28
N VAL A 466 -0.23 -2.58 31.41
CA VAL A 466 0.29 -1.95 32.63
C VAL A 466 -0.01 -0.45 32.59
N PRO A 467 -0.62 0.15 33.62
CA PRO A 467 -0.89 1.59 33.65
C PRO A 467 0.40 2.39 33.79
N PHE A 468 0.57 3.40 32.92
CA PHE A 468 1.71 4.33 32.92
C PHE A 468 1.16 5.75 33.10
N PRO A 469 1.48 6.44 34.21
CA PRO A 469 0.98 7.80 34.43
C PRO A 469 1.65 8.83 33.53
N LEU A 470 2.88 8.57 33.07
CA LEU A 470 3.63 9.42 32.15
C LEU A 470 4.17 8.60 30.98
N HIS A 471 4.09 9.15 29.77
CA HIS A 471 4.59 8.56 28.54
C HIS A 471 5.61 9.48 27.86
N LEU A 472 6.65 8.89 27.27
CA LEU A 472 7.59 9.62 26.41
C LEU A 472 7.12 9.53 24.96
N PHE A 473 6.80 10.68 24.38
CA PHE A 473 6.50 10.84 22.96
C PHE A 473 7.73 11.42 22.25
N THR A 474 8.12 10.86 21.09
CA THR A 474 9.24 11.37 20.30
C THR A 474 8.85 11.65 18.86
N LEU A 475 9.43 12.71 18.29
CA LEU A 475 9.41 13.01 16.86
C LEU A 475 10.83 13.29 16.39
N SER A 476 11.10 12.95 15.13
CA SER A 476 12.31 13.39 14.49
C SER A 476 12.12 13.65 13.00
N ALA A 477 12.87 14.61 12.48
CA ALA A 477 12.90 14.93 11.06
C ALA A 477 14.32 15.28 10.59
N ARG A 478 14.51 15.37 9.27
CA ARG A 478 15.82 15.67 8.70
C ARG A 478 16.26 17.12 8.92
N SER A 479 15.30 18.04 9.01
CA SER A 479 15.50 19.47 9.18
C SER A 479 14.47 20.05 10.16
N GLU A 480 14.75 21.25 10.68
CA GLU A 480 13.81 21.97 11.54
C GLU A 480 12.47 22.28 10.82
N PRO A 481 12.45 22.76 9.55
CA PRO A 481 11.19 22.95 8.83
C PRO A 481 10.36 21.67 8.68
N ALA A 482 11.01 20.53 8.38
CA ALA A 482 10.32 19.25 8.29
C ALA A 482 9.78 18.79 9.66
N LEU A 483 10.48 19.10 10.76
CA LEU A 483 10.01 18.81 12.11
C LEU A 483 8.76 19.65 12.45
N SER A 484 8.75 20.94 12.12
CA SER A 484 7.58 21.82 12.32
C SER A 484 6.37 21.31 11.53
N GLN A 485 6.53 20.97 10.25
CA GLN A 485 5.46 20.39 9.44
C GLN A 485 4.96 19.05 9.99
N LEU A 486 5.86 18.23 10.55
CA LEU A 486 5.49 16.98 11.19
C LEU A 486 4.67 17.22 12.46
N ILE A 487 5.04 18.20 13.29
CA ILE A 487 4.28 18.61 14.47
C ILE A 487 2.86 19.06 14.08
N GLU A 488 2.72 19.89 13.04
CA GLU A 488 1.42 20.33 12.52
C GLU A 488 0.53 19.17 12.05
N ARG A 489 1.13 18.19 11.35
CA ARG A 489 0.43 16.96 10.93
C ARG A 489 -0.05 16.15 12.13
N TYR A 490 0.78 16.00 13.17
CA TYR A 490 0.39 15.32 14.41
C TYR A 490 -0.72 16.07 15.15
N LEU A 491 -0.60 17.39 15.33
CA LEU A 491 -1.67 18.21 15.93
C LEU A 491 -3.00 17.99 15.22
N SER A 492 -3.01 18.11 13.88
CA SER A 492 -4.21 17.95 13.06
C SER A 492 -4.81 16.54 13.15
N HIS A 493 -3.97 15.50 13.23
CA HIS A 493 -4.42 14.12 13.35
C HIS A 493 -4.99 13.84 14.74
N LEU A 494 -4.32 14.24 15.81
CA LEU A 494 -4.77 13.99 17.19
C LEU A 494 -6.05 14.74 17.53
N GLN A 495 -6.28 15.92 16.93
CA GLN A 495 -7.56 16.63 17.02
C GLN A 495 -8.72 15.86 16.36
N ARG A 496 -8.45 15.10 15.29
CA ARG A 496 -9.45 14.26 14.59
C ARG A 496 -9.66 12.90 15.26
N HIS A 497 -8.75 12.48 16.13
CA HIS A 497 -8.78 11.18 16.82
C HIS A 497 -8.60 11.34 18.34
N PRO A 498 -9.57 11.97 19.04
CA PRO A 498 -9.47 12.21 20.48
C PRO A 498 -9.50 10.91 21.32
N ASP A 499 -10.01 9.81 20.75
CA ASP A 499 -10.12 8.50 21.41
C ASP A 499 -8.84 7.65 21.30
N LEU A 500 -7.78 8.18 20.68
CA LEU A 500 -6.53 7.46 20.50
C LEU A 500 -5.83 7.22 21.86
N SER A 501 -5.43 5.97 22.11
CA SER A 501 -4.63 5.63 23.29
C SER A 501 -3.25 6.32 23.23
N LEU A 502 -2.93 7.11 24.27
CA LEU A 502 -1.62 7.74 24.40
C LEU A 502 -0.48 6.70 24.42
N ALA A 503 -0.72 5.54 25.02
CA ALA A 503 0.27 4.46 25.09
C ALA A 503 0.58 3.88 23.71
N ASP A 504 -0.45 3.58 22.91
CA ASP A 504 -0.29 3.05 21.55
C ASP A 504 0.38 4.07 20.63
N LEU A 505 0.01 5.35 20.78
CA LEU A 505 0.63 6.47 20.07
C LEU A 505 2.13 6.59 20.38
N CYS A 506 2.49 6.70 21.66
CA CYS A 506 3.88 6.85 22.07
C CYS A 506 4.71 5.63 21.66
N TRP A 507 4.16 4.42 21.83
CA TRP A 507 4.83 3.20 21.39
C TRP A 507 5.10 3.21 19.89
N THR A 508 4.08 3.54 19.08
CA THR A 508 4.21 3.53 17.63
C THR A 508 5.17 4.61 17.13
N ALA A 509 5.11 5.82 17.71
CA ALA A 509 6.04 6.90 17.38
C ALA A 509 7.49 6.53 17.72
N ASN A 510 7.71 5.87 18.86
CA ASN A 510 9.05 5.56 19.37
C ASN A 510 9.70 4.33 18.71
N THR A 511 8.90 3.37 18.24
CA THR A 511 9.40 2.10 17.63
C THR A 511 9.24 2.05 16.11
N GLY A 512 8.27 2.78 15.59
CA GLY A 512 7.87 2.73 14.18
C GLY A 512 8.40 3.89 13.34
N ARG A 513 9.32 4.71 13.85
CA ARG A 513 9.91 5.84 13.12
C ARG A 513 11.43 5.75 13.12
N SER A 514 12.03 6.11 11.99
CA SER A 514 13.48 6.20 11.91
C SER A 514 13.98 7.43 12.68
N PRO A 515 15.02 7.31 13.50
CA PRO A 515 15.56 8.44 14.24
C PRO A 515 16.36 9.35 13.31
N LEU A 516 15.94 10.61 13.21
CA LEU A 516 16.52 11.63 12.33
C LEU A 516 17.18 12.78 13.11
N PRO A 517 17.98 13.65 12.46
CA PRO A 517 18.80 14.68 13.12
C PRO A 517 18.06 15.72 13.99
N SER A 518 16.93 16.26 13.54
CA SER A 518 16.15 17.25 14.30
C SER A 518 15.16 16.49 15.17
N ARG A 519 15.25 16.60 16.49
CA ARG A 519 14.55 15.73 17.45
C ARG A 519 13.74 16.53 18.46
N LEU A 520 12.55 16.02 18.77
CA LEU A 520 11.64 16.50 19.80
C LEU A 520 11.26 15.32 20.69
N ALA A 521 11.33 15.50 22.00
CA ALA A 521 10.82 14.57 23.00
C ALA A 521 9.91 15.32 23.97
N ILE A 522 8.76 14.74 24.28
CA ILE A 522 7.74 15.31 25.16
C ILE A 522 7.32 14.24 26.17
N LEU A 523 7.32 14.57 27.45
CA LEU A 523 6.64 13.74 28.44
C LEU A 523 5.19 14.19 28.54
N ALA A 524 4.24 13.26 28.45
CA ALA A 524 2.82 13.56 28.48
C ALA A 524 2.05 12.60 29.39
N GLN A 525 1.09 13.13 30.14
CA GLN A 525 0.22 12.35 31.02
C GLN A 525 -1.12 12.01 30.37
N SER A 526 -1.48 12.73 29.31
CA SER A 526 -2.73 12.55 28.58
C SER A 526 -2.62 13.10 27.15
N LEU A 527 -3.56 12.73 26.28
CA LEU A 527 -3.61 13.25 24.92
C LEU A 527 -3.80 14.79 24.86
N PRO A 528 -4.67 15.42 25.69
CA PRO A 528 -4.77 16.88 25.77
C PRO A 528 -3.47 17.57 26.25
N ASP A 529 -2.75 16.97 27.20
CA ASP A 529 -1.45 17.45 27.65
C ASP A 529 -0.42 17.41 26.51
N LEU A 530 -0.38 16.31 25.75
CA LEU A 530 0.48 16.18 24.58
C LEU A 530 0.16 17.23 23.50
N LEU A 531 -1.12 17.46 23.19
CA LEU A 531 -1.56 18.47 22.22
C LEU A 531 -1.09 19.88 22.63
N THR A 532 -1.24 20.21 23.91
CA THR A 532 -0.80 21.50 24.46
C THR A 532 0.71 21.67 24.31
N LYS A 533 1.48 20.66 24.71
CA LYS A 533 2.96 20.67 24.61
C LYS A 533 3.46 20.68 23.16
N LEU A 534 2.78 20.01 22.23
CA LEU A 534 3.08 20.10 20.80
C LEU A 534 2.85 21.51 20.25
N THR A 535 1.81 22.20 20.73
CA THR A 535 1.52 23.58 20.35
C THR A 535 2.63 24.53 20.83
N PHE A 536 3.05 24.41 22.10
CA PHE A 536 4.18 25.17 22.63
C PHE A 536 5.48 24.88 21.88
N ALA A 537 5.74 23.60 21.56
CA ALA A 537 6.91 23.19 20.79
C ALA A 537 6.92 23.82 19.39
N LEU A 538 5.77 23.94 18.73
CA LEU A 538 5.63 24.58 17.41
C LEU A 538 5.86 26.11 17.48
N GLN A 539 5.44 26.75 18.59
CA GLN A 539 5.60 28.19 18.82
C GLN A 539 7.01 28.58 19.31
N GLY A 540 7.86 27.60 19.64
CA GLY A 540 9.18 27.83 20.22
C GLY A 540 9.14 28.27 21.67
N GLU A 541 8.03 28.02 22.37
CA GLU A 541 7.87 28.37 23.78
C GLU A 541 8.57 27.34 24.68
N ALA A 542 9.33 27.82 25.66
CA ALA A 542 9.94 26.96 26.67
C ALA A 542 8.87 26.52 27.68
N ALA A 543 8.61 25.22 27.76
CA ALA A 543 7.75 24.62 28.78
C ALA A 543 8.47 23.44 29.45
N ALA A 544 8.07 23.12 30.68
CA ALA A 544 8.57 21.94 31.37
C ALA A 544 8.26 20.68 30.56
N GLU A 545 9.17 19.69 30.61
CA GLU A 545 9.00 18.37 29.99
C GLU A 545 8.96 18.38 28.43
N ILE A 546 9.34 19.49 27.81
CA ILE A 546 9.63 19.58 26.37
C ILE A 546 11.14 19.62 26.16
N TYR A 547 11.65 18.71 25.35
CA TYR A 547 13.06 18.55 25.04
C TYR A 547 13.24 18.67 23.53
N GLN A 548 14.06 19.61 23.07
CA GLN A 548 14.37 19.79 21.65
C GLN A 548 15.88 19.85 21.44
N GLY A 549 16.33 19.29 20.31
CA GLY A 549 17.73 19.33 19.93
C GLY A 549 17.94 18.97 18.48
N ARG A 550 19.04 19.46 17.91
CA ARG A 550 19.51 19.07 16.59
C ARG A 550 20.87 18.42 16.69
N PHE A 551 20.96 17.17 16.23
CA PHE A 551 22.20 16.42 16.18
C PHE A 551 22.83 16.57 14.80
N ALA A 552 23.96 17.28 14.69
CA ALA A 552 24.75 17.30 13.47
C ALA A 552 25.79 16.17 13.48
N LYS A 553 25.78 15.29 12.47
CA LYS A 553 26.85 14.30 12.29
C LYS A 553 28.19 15.04 12.15
N ARG A 554 29.17 14.76 13.03
CA ARG A 554 30.58 14.87 12.66
C ARG A 554 30.84 13.85 11.56
N SER A 555 31.53 14.27 10.52
CA SER A 555 31.86 13.54 9.30
C SER A 555 32.56 12.19 9.56
N VAL A 556 31.81 11.10 9.73
CA VAL A 556 32.29 9.71 9.55
C VAL A 556 31.17 8.86 8.94
N PRO A 557 31.43 8.09 7.87
CA PRO A 557 30.47 7.17 7.27
C PRO A 557 30.38 5.87 8.10
N GLU A 558 29.25 5.15 7.99
CA GLU A 558 29.03 3.75 8.45
C GLU A 558 28.31 3.44 9.79
N SER A 559 27.69 4.38 10.50
CA SER A 559 26.71 4.01 11.55
C SER A 559 25.50 4.95 11.67
N PRO A 560 24.27 4.44 11.96
CA PRO A 560 23.07 5.24 12.21
C PRO A 560 23.10 6.09 13.51
N SER A 561 24.12 5.96 14.36
CA SER A 561 24.43 6.90 15.43
C SER A 561 25.93 6.84 15.73
N ALA A 562 26.58 7.99 15.93
CA ALA A 562 27.98 8.02 16.42
C ALA A 562 28.06 7.62 17.91
N LEU A 563 26.92 7.64 18.60
CA LEU A 563 26.74 7.20 19.98
C LEU A 563 26.14 5.78 19.99
N PRO A 564 26.50 4.92 20.95
CA PRO A 564 25.90 3.60 21.06
C PRO A 564 24.38 3.71 21.28
N PRO A 565 23.57 2.82 20.67
CA PRO A 565 22.14 2.75 20.97
C PRO A 565 21.92 2.37 22.43
N VAL A 566 20.77 2.81 22.97
CA VAL A 566 20.33 2.46 24.32
C VAL A 566 19.13 1.51 24.20
N HIS A 567 19.28 0.30 24.72
CA HIS A 567 18.27 -0.75 24.71
C HIS A 567 17.43 -0.66 25.98
N LEU A 568 16.12 -0.49 25.82
CA LEU A 568 15.15 -0.32 26.90
C LEU A 568 14.30 -1.59 26.98
N HIS A 569 14.55 -2.42 27.99
CA HIS A 569 13.78 -3.63 28.27
C HIS A 569 12.89 -3.39 29.47
N PHE A 570 11.58 -3.47 29.26
CA PHE A 570 10.64 -3.30 30.35
C PHE A 570 10.27 -4.66 30.95
N SER A 571 10.68 -4.91 32.20
CA SER A 571 10.61 -6.23 32.84
C SER A 571 10.16 -6.13 34.29
N ALA A 572 9.30 -7.06 34.74
CA ALA A 572 8.95 -7.16 36.16
C ALA A 572 10.10 -7.72 37.01
N ALA A 573 10.84 -8.69 36.47
CA ALA A 573 11.96 -9.31 37.16
C ALA A 573 13.19 -8.39 37.12
N PRO A 574 13.84 -8.11 38.26
CA PRO A 574 15.05 -7.32 38.29
C PRO A 574 16.17 -8.03 37.52
N ARG A 575 16.79 -7.29 36.61
CA ARG A 575 17.96 -7.72 35.83
C ARG A 575 19.01 -6.61 35.87
N PRO A 576 20.31 -6.94 35.82
CA PRO A 576 21.36 -5.94 35.86
C PRO A 576 21.32 -5.07 34.60
N SER A 577 21.25 -3.75 34.79
CA SER A 577 21.38 -2.75 33.73
C SER A 577 22.84 -2.32 33.59
N ASP A 578 23.23 -1.91 32.38
CA ASP A 578 24.51 -1.26 32.09
C ASP A 578 24.29 0.10 31.41
N THR A 579 25.36 0.70 30.87
CA THR A 579 25.33 2.02 30.24
C THR A 579 24.58 2.07 28.90
N THR A 580 24.33 0.92 28.28
CA THR A 580 23.71 0.76 26.95
C THR A 580 22.46 -0.11 26.96
N THR A 581 22.21 -0.86 28.03
CA THR A 581 21.05 -1.75 28.18
C THR A 581 20.42 -1.55 29.56
N LEU A 582 19.18 -1.09 29.57
CA LEU A 582 18.40 -0.82 30.77
C LEU A 582 17.27 -1.82 30.90
N TYR A 583 17.24 -2.55 32.02
CA TYR A 583 16.09 -3.34 32.45
C TYR A 583 15.31 -2.56 33.49
N LEU A 584 14.08 -2.19 33.16
CA LEU A 584 13.28 -1.24 33.94
C LEU A 584 11.96 -1.88 34.36
N SER A 585 11.70 -1.91 35.66
CA SER A 585 10.34 -2.07 36.18
C SER A 585 9.49 -0.85 35.81
N PRO A 586 8.14 -0.95 35.84
CA PRO A 586 7.27 0.19 35.56
C PRO A 586 7.62 1.45 36.36
N GLU A 587 7.89 1.31 37.67
CA GLU A 587 8.25 2.43 38.54
C GLU A 587 9.60 3.05 38.14
N GLN A 588 10.61 2.22 37.85
CA GLN A 588 11.91 2.70 37.39
C GLN A 588 11.80 3.39 36.03
N ALA A 589 11.01 2.84 35.10
CA ALA A 589 10.77 3.44 33.81
C ALA A 589 10.23 4.87 33.94
N GLN A 590 9.26 5.10 34.84
CA GLN A 590 8.69 6.42 35.11
C GLN A 590 9.76 7.43 35.57
N THR A 591 10.63 7.04 36.50
CA THR A 591 11.70 7.93 37.00
C THR A 591 12.79 8.24 35.96
N GLN A 592 12.95 7.39 34.94
CA GLN A 592 14.00 7.50 33.93
C GLN A 592 13.55 8.24 32.66
N LEU A 593 12.25 8.51 32.48
CA LEU A 593 11.74 9.16 31.27
C LEU A 593 12.43 10.50 30.93
N PRO A 594 12.71 11.42 31.89
CA PRO A 594 13.47 12.65 31.60
C PRO A 594 14.88 12.39 31.05
N GLN A 595 15.55 11.36 31.56
CA GLN A 595 16.88 10.97 31.11
C GLN A 595 16.83 10.37 29.70
N MET A 596 15.81 9.54 29.41
CA MET A 596 15.57 8.99 28.07
C MET A 596 15.29 10.10 27.06
N ALA A 597 14.45 11.08 27.40
CA ALA A 597 14.17 12.24 26.54
C ALA A 597 15.47 13.00 26.21
N THR A 598 16.32 13.21 27.23
CA THR A 598 17.62 13.86 27.09
C THR A 598 18.56 13.08 26.17
N TRP A 599 18.70 11.76 26.35
CA TRP A 599 19.51 10.92 25.47
C TRP A 599 19.01 10.96 24.02
N PHE A 600 17.69 10.93 23.81
CA PHE A 600 17.12 11.01 22.48
C PHE A 600 17.51 12.30 21.77
N ILE A 601 17.34 13.48 22.40
CA ILE A 601 17.70 14.76 21.77
C ILE A 601 19.20 14.95 21.60
N GLN A 602 20.03 14.24 22.39
CA GLN A 602 21.49 14.22 22.25
C GLN A 602 21.98 13.30 21.12
N GLY A 603 21.09 12.52 20.48
CA GLY A 603 21.42 11.69 19.32
C GLY A 603 21.53 10.19 19.59
N HIS A 604 21.26 9.71 20.81
CA HIS A 604 21.15 8.28 21.06
C HIS A 604 19.90 7.70 20.39
N ASN A 605 20.02 6.51 19.81
CA ASN A 605 18.87 5.75 19.34
C ASN A 605 18.33 4.92 20.50
N LEU A 606 17.05 5.08 20.83
CA LEU A 606 16.39 4.32 21.89
C LEU A 606 15.70 3.11 21.27
N HIS A 607 16.14 1.91 21.60
CA HIS A 607 15.53 0.66 21.14
C HIS A 607 14.59 0.13 22.21
N TRP A 608 13.29 0.23 21.97
CA TRP A 608 12.26 -0.17 22.92
C TRP A 608 11.91 -1.64 22.70
N HIS A 609 12.02 -2.44 23.76
CA HIS A 609 11.69 -3.86 23.77
C HIS A 609 10.52 -4.10 24.72
N ASP A 610 9.42 -4.61 24.18
CA ASP A 610 8.30 -5.08 25.01
C ASP A 610 8.79 -6.37 25.67
N GLY A 611 9.08 -6.31 26.97
CA GLY A 611 9.65 -7.43 27.70
C GLY A 611 8.60 -8.46 28.07
N ASP A 612 8.47 -8.76 29.37
CA ASP A 612 7.45 -9.71 29.87
C ASP A 612 6.09 -9.06 30.16
N ARG A 613 5.96 -7.76 29.90
CA ARG A 613 4.73 -6.98 30.09
C ARG A 613 4.40 -6.17 28.86
N CYS A 614 3.10 -6.01 28.61
CA CYS A 614 2.60 -5.24 27.48
C CYS A 614 2.26 -3.81 27.91
N TYR A 615 2.94 -2.85 27.29
CA TYR A 615 2.73 -1.42 27.55
C TYR A 615 1.77 -0.76 26.56
N PHE A 616 1.45 -1.46 25.48
CA PHE A 616 0.59 -1.01 24.41
C PHE A 616 -0.24 -2.20 23.91
N GLN A 617 -1.41 -1.88 23.36
CA GLN A 617 -2.36 -2.84 22.83
C GLN A 617 -2.00 -3.21 21.38
N LYS A 618 -1.72 -2.19 20.56
CA LYS A 618 -1.39 -2.35 19.14
C LYS A 618 -0.64 -1.14 18.61
N LYS A 619 0.10 -1.32 17.52
CA LYS A 619 0.56 -0.18 16.73
C LYS A 619 -0.65 0.55 16.13
N VAL A 620 -0.53 1.87 15.92
CA VAL A 620 -1.60 2.70 15.36
C VAL A 620 -1.12 3.50 14.16
N ALA A 621 -2.02 3.79 13.22
CA ALA A 621 -1.70 4.66 12.10
C ALA A 621 -1.44 6.08 12.63
N LEU A 622 -0.25 6.61 12.34
CA LEU A 622 0.17 7.97 12.70
C LEU A 622 0.61 8.72 11.43
N PRO A 623 0.62 10.06 11.44
CA PRO A 623 1.10 10.83 10.31
C PRO A 623 2.51 10.42 9.87
N THR A 624 2.70 10.44 8.55
CA THR A 624 3.95 10.07 7.89
C THR A 624 4.80 11.31 7.57
N TYR A 625 6.06 11.06 7.22
CA TYR A 625 7.09 12.07 6.99
C TYR A 625 6.66 13.16 5.97
N PRO A 626 6.91 14.46 6.25
CA PRO A 626 6.64 15.55 5.33
C PRO A 626 7.83 15.78 4.40
N PHE A 627 7.90 15.02 3.31
CA PHE A 627 8.91 15.18 2.26
C PHE A 627 8.95 16.61 1.73
N GLN A 628 10.15 17.15 1.59
CA GLN A 628 10.35 18.47 1.00
C GLN A 628 10.21 18.40 -0.52
N ARG A 629 9.44 19.32 -1.10
CA ARG A 629 9.19 19.37 -2.55
C ARG A 629 10.27 20.19 -3.24
N GLN A 630 11.29 19.53 -3.79
CA GLN A 630 12.30 20.16 -4.63
C GLN A 630 12.13 19.71 -6.08
N HIS A 631 12.22 20.65 -7.01
CA HIS A 631 11.94 20.41 -8.42
C HIS A 631 13.13 19.79 -9.16
N PHE A 632 12.93 18.64 -9.79
CA PHE A 632 13.91 17.94 -10.62
C PHE A 632 13.30 17.57 -11.98
N ALA A 633 13.58 18.38 -12.99
CA ALA A 633 13.18 18.13 -14.37
C ALA A 633 14.40 17.78 -15.24
N PRO A 634 14.22 17.02 -16.34
CA PRO A 634 15.26 16.94 -17.36
C PRO A 634 15.55 18.33 -17.92
N VAL A 635 16.82 18.60 -18.23
CA VAL A 635 17.19 19.85 -18.91
C VAL A 635 16.51 19.84 -20.29
N PRO A 636 15.67 20.83 -20.66
CA PRO A 636 15.05 20.83 -21.97
C PRO A 636 16.13 20.84 -23.08
N PRO A 637 15.88 20.20 -24.24
CA PRO A 637 16.80 20.28 -25.37
C PRO A 637 17.01 21.76 -25.73
N ARG A 638 18.27 22.16 -25.91
CA ARG A 638 18.65 23.51 -26.34
C ARG A 638 18.32 23.77 -27.79
#